data_AF-A0A101KRF3-F1
#
_entry.id   AF-A0A101KRF3-F1
#
_cell.length_a   1.000
_cell.length_b   1.000
_cell.length_c   1.000
_cell.angle_alpha   90.00
_cell.angle_beta   90.00
_cell.angle_gamma   90.00
#
_symmetry.space_group_name_H-M   'P 1'
#
loop_
_entity.id
_entity.type
_entity.pdbx_description
1 polymer ?
#
loop_
_entity_poly.entity_id
_entity_poly.type
_entity_poly.pdbx_seq_one_letter_code
_entity_poly.pdbx_strand_id
1 'polypeptide(L)'
;MNDGCASCSSRDKVTAFAPTALPSFAVRPGVIFPDWSVVASPVVKDALLAMIGSNHVLNRWSGYDPATDRVRVALLQHYVDHGRAPTSEVLGKRVGLGATAIWPPLEELRRRDLVVLDSGRIVGAYPFTNRDTGHRITLDRHVLNAMCAVDALGIGAMTSRNIAIVSHCRHCDAPIRVSTQDQGRALADITPATAVVWLSVRYEGGCAANSLCAMTAFFCSDKHLSAWRHEHSADGPGFRLSIEEALEAGRALFAPSLAGVCAGEPPDGLAADARVAFPPSFDTVSKNGPTAVRRFAANGHSSGAYDLVVIGAGSAGFSAAITAADQGAQVALIGSGTIGGTCVNIGCVPSKTLIRAADTLHNARAAARFAGITAEAELADWRGTVRQKDALVSELRQAKYVDLLPAYDGIAYREGPARLVDGGVEMNGTRIPAGKIIIATGARPAIPVIPGIETVPYLTSTTALELEELPRSLLVIGGGYIGAELAQMFARTGVKVTLACRSRLLPESEPEIGAALTGYFQDEGISVVAGIAYRAIRKADQGIALTVARDGRDTTIHAEQVLLVTGRTPNIEGLGLAEHGVAVAANGGIVVDDRMRTSKSGIYAAGDVTGHDQFVYMAAYGAKLAAKNALNGDSLRYDNSAMPAIVFTDPQVASVGLTEAVARAAGQAVRTSTIGLDQVPRALAARDTRGLIKLVADAGSGRLLGAHILAPEGADSIQTAALAIRQGMTVDDLADTIFPYLTTVESLKLAALSFGKDVAKLSCCAG
;
A
#
# COMPACT_ATOMS: atom_id res chain seq x y z
N MET A 1 6.96 42.38 32.03
CA MET A 1 7.37 43.79 31.88
C MET A 1 8.48 43.85 30.85
N ASN A 2 8.43 44.60 29.77
CA ASN A 2 7.38 44.99 28.84
C ASN A 2 8.14 45.53 27.62
N ASP A 3 7.63 45.20 26.43
CA ASP A 3 7.48 46.01 25.22
C ASP A 3 8.64 46.78 24.59
N GLY A 4 8.69 46.75 23.25
CA GLY A 4 9.46 47.74 22.48
C GLY A 4 9.63 47.51 20.98
N CYS A 5 8.52 47.41 20.24
CA CYS A 5 8.32 47.26 18.78
C CYS A 5 9.22 48.02 17.74
N ALA A 6 9.23 47.42 16.53
CA ALA A 6 9.19 47.98 15.16
C ALA A 6 10.49 48.52 14.53
N SER A 7 10.80 48.41 13.22
CA SER A 7 10.23 47.78 12.01
C SER A 7 11.20 48.05 10.84
N CYS A 8 11.37 47.16 9.85
CA CYS A 8 11.35 47.52 8.42
C CYS A 8 11.43 46.32 7.48
N SER A 9 10.72 46.45 6.35
CA SER A 9 10.35 45.48 5.33
C SER A 9 11.31 45.35 4.15
N SER A 10 11.30 44.21 3.47
CA SER A 10 11.26 44.16 2.00
C SER A 10 10.55 42.90 1.51
N ARG A 11 9.41 43.12 0.84
CA ARG A 11 8.64 42.16 0.05
C ARG A 11 9.31 42.01 -1.31
N ASP A 12 9.50 40.79 -1.79
CA ASP A 12 9.52 40.51 -3.22
C ASP A 12 8.50 39.43 -3.57
N LYS A 13 7.79 39.69 -4.67
CA LYS A 13 6.46 39.20 -5.02
C LYS A 13 6.49 37.74 -5.49
N VAL A 14 5.79 36.86 -4.77
CA VAL A 14 5.26 35.61 -5.36
C VAL A 14 4.03 35.98 -6.19
N THR A 15 4.13 35.85 -7.51
CA THR A 15 3.00 35.93 -8.43
C THR A 15 2.06 34.76 -8.19
N ALA A 16 0.88 35.06 -7.64
CA ALA A 16 -0.23 34.12 -7.50
C ALA A 16 -0.81 33.78 -8.88
N PHE A 17 -0.88 32.50 -9.22
CA PHE A 17 -1.77 31.98 -10.26
C PHE A 17 -3.04 31.46 -9.60
N ALA A 18 -4.19 32.02 -10.00
CA ALA A 18 -5.51 31.65 -9.51
C ALA A 18 -6.03 30.35 -10.19
N PRO A 19 -6.69 29.43 -9.48
CA PRO A 19 -7.36 28.27 -10.08
C PRO A 19 -8.69 28.71 -10.71
N THR A 20 -8.92 28.39 -11.98
CA THR A 20 -10.07 28.91 -12.74
C THR A 20 -11.41 28.17 -12.55
N ALA A 21 -11.53 27.14 -11.70
CA ALA A 21 -12.82 26.67 -11.17
C ALA A 21 -12.64 25.69 -9.99
N LEU A 22 -13.52 25.74 -8.98
CA LEU A 22 -13.55 24.76 -7.89
C LEU A 22 -14.20 23.43 -8.37
N PRO A 23 -13.73 22.26 -7.89
CA PRO A 23 -14.15 20.96 -8.40
C PRO A 23 -15.59 20.62 -7.97
N SER A 24 -16.47 20.36 -8.94
CA SER A 24 -17.88 20.06 -8.71
C SER A 24 -18.34 18.84 -9.51
N PHE A 25 -19.20 18.02 -8.93
CA PHE A 25 -19.70 16.74 -9.45
C PHE A 25 -21.21 16.80 -9.64
N ALA A 26 -21.68 16.53 -10.86
CA ALA A 26 -23.11 16.38 -11.11
C ALA A 26 -23.58 15.01 -10.63
N VAL A 27 -24.50 15.01 -9.66
CA VAL A 27 -25.12 13.78 -9.11
C VAL A 27 -26.31 13.36 -9.98
N ARG A 28 -27.17 14.34 -10.31
CA ARG A 28 -28.29 14.24 -11.24
C ARG A 28 -28.53 15.62 -11.86
N PRO A 29 -29.36 15.77 -12.92
CA PRO A 29 -29.63 17.08 -13.51
C PRO A 29 -30.05 18.12 -12.45
N GLY A 30 -29.32 19.24 -12.38
CA GLY A 30 -29.56 20.32 -11.41
C GLY A 30 -29.01 20.10 -10.00
N VAL A 31 -28.35 18.97 -9.72
CA VAL A 31 -27.75 18.66 -8.41
C VAL A 31 -26.25 18.50 -8.54
N ILE A 32 -25.51 19.44 -7.95
CA ILE A 32 -24.05 19.52 -8.00
C ILE A 32 -23.49 19.40 -6.59
N PHE A 33 -22.39 18.67 -6.45
CA PHE A 33 -21.69 18.43 -5.20
C PHE A 33 -20.19 18.77 -5.31
N PRO A 34 -19.55 19.39 -4.31
CA PRO A 34 -20.21 20.20 -3.30
C PRO A 34 -20.82 21.43 -3.96
N ASP A 35 -21.80 22.01 -3.26
CA ASP A 35 -22.26 23.34 -3.57
C ASP A 35 -21.24 24.37 -3.04
N TRP A 36 -20.32 24.81 -3.90
CA TRP A 36 -19.36 25.83 -3.54
C TRP A 36 -19.97 27.22 -3.31
N SER A 37 -21.22 27.45 -3.72
CA SER A 37 -21.86 28.77 -3.56
C SER A 37 -22.16 29.10 -2.11
N VAL A 38 -22.23 28.09 -1.24
CA VAL A 38 -22.45 28.26 0.20
C VAL A 38 -21.16 28.24 1.01
N VAL A 39 -19.99 28.10 0.37
CA VAL A 39 -18.68 28.03 1.02
C VAL A 39 -18.01 29.40 1.01
N ALA A 40 -17.92 30.03 2.18
CA ALA A 40 -17.31 31.33 2.41
C ALA A 40 -16.05 31.25 3.29
N SER A 41 -15.97 30.30 4.23
CA SER A 41 -14.79 30.14 5.08
C SER A 41 -13.62 29.54 4.29
N PRO A 42 -12.42 30.15 4.31
CA PRO A 42 -11.23 29.56 3.71
C PRO A 42 -10.88 28.19 4.29
N VAL A 43 -11.08 27.99 5.60
CA VAL A 43 -10.80 26.72 6.26
C VAL A 43 -11.77 25.64 5.80
N VAL A 44 -13.05 25.98 5.61
CA VAL A 44 -14.05 25.07 5.04
C VAL A 44 -13.70 24.76 3.59
N LYS A 45 -13.32 25.77 2.81
CA LYS A 45 -12.88 25.58 1.43
C LYS A 45 -11.70 24.61 1.34
N ASP A 46 -10.67 24.81 2.15
CA ASP A 46 -9.49 23.95 2.18
C ASP A 46 -9.83 22.54 2.68
N ALA A 47 -10.71 22.42 3.69
CA ALA A 47 -11.15 21.14 4.20
C ALA A 47 -11.98 20.34 3.17
N LEU A 48 -12.90 21.01 2.47
CA LEU A 48 -13.68 20.41 1.39
C LEU A 48 -12.78 20.04 0.21
N LEU A 49 -11.84 20.91 -0.19
CA LEU A 49 -10.87 20.61 -1.24
C LEU A 49 -9.98 19.42 -0.87
N ALA A 50 -9.50 19.34 0.38
CA ALA A 50 -8.72 18.22 0.87
C ALA A 50 -9.54 16.91 0.91
N MET A 51 -10.82 16.98 1.25
CA MET A 51 -11.73 15.84 1.21
C MET A 51 -12.01 15.39 -0.23
N ILE A 52 -12.27 16.32 -1.15
CA ILE A 52 -12.60 16.06 -2.56
C ILE A 52 -11.38 15.63 -3.37
N GLY A 53 -10.18 16.07 -2.97
CA GLY A 53 -8.91 15.67 -3.59
C GLY A 53 -8.60 14.17 -3.47
N SER A 54 -9.41 13.41 -2.72
CA SER A 54 -9.38 11.94 -2.72
C SER A 54 -10.31 11.36 -3.81
N ASN A 55 -9.78 10.49 -4.68
CA ASN A 55 -10.53 9.87 -5.80
C ASN A 55 -11.80 9.10 -5.38
N HIS A 56 -11.96 8.80 -4.10
CA HIS A 56 -13.14 8.16 -3.53
C HIS A 56 -14.41 9.03 -3.65
N VAL A 57 -14.28 10.35 -3.45
CA VAL A 57 -15.41 11.30 -3.45
C VAL A 57 -15.96 11.50 -4.88
N LEU A 58 -15.11 11.47 -5.90
CA LEU A 58 -15.49 11.49 -7.32
C LEU A 58 -16.43 10.33 -7.68
N ASN A 59 -16.03 9.10 -7.34
CA ASN A 59 -16.82 7.89 -7.63
C ASN A 59 -18.04 7.73 -6.72
N ARG A 60 -18.00 8.29 -5.50
CA ARG A 60 -19.16 8.29 -4.60
C ARG A 60 -20.34 9.06 -5.20
N TRP A 61 -20.10 10.24 -5.78
CA TRP A 61 -21.17 11.17 -6.13
C TRP A 61 -21.46 11.31 -7.62
N SER A 62 -20.63 10.79 -8.52
CA SER A 62 -20.80 11.00 -9.97
C SER A 62 -20.86 9.70 -10.79
N GLY A 63 -21.64 9.70 -11.87
CA GLY A 63 -21.56 8.67 -12.92
C GLY A 63 -22.27 7.34 -12.63
N TYR A 64 -23.30 7.30 -11.77
CA TYR A 64 -24.24 6.17 -11.71
C TYR A 64 -25.53 6.48 -12.47
N ASP A 65 -26.23 5.43 -12.91
CA ASP A 65 -27.39 5.55 -13.78
C ASP A 65 -28.63 6.13 -13.06
N PRO A 66 -29.62 6.67 -13.79
CA PRO A 66 -30.82 7.26 -13.19
C PRO A 66 -31.67 6.31 -12.33
N ALA A 67 -31.64 4.99 -12.57
CA ALA A 67 -32.35 4.04 -11.72
C ALA A 67 -31.67 3.89 -10.36
N THR A 68 -30.33 3.90 -10.33
CA THR A 68 -29.54 3.93 -9.10
C THR A 68 -29.78 5.21 -8.28
N ASP A 69 -29.92 6.38 -8.93
CA ASP A 69 -30.28 7.61 -8.19
C ASP A 69 -31.68 7.57 -7.59
N ARG A 70 -32.66 7.03 -8.33
CA ARG A 70 -34.03 6.86 -7.81
C ARG A 70 -34.05 6.00 -6.55
N VAL A 71 -33.27 4.92 -6.53
CA VAL A 71 -33.12 4.05 -5.34
C VAL A 71 -32.47 4.81 -4.18
N ARG A 72 -31.40 5.56 -4.44
CA ARG A 72 -30.73 6.39 -3.43
C ARG A 72 -31.67 7.43 -2.82
N VAL A 73 -32.37 8.18 -3.65
CA VAL A 73 -33.30 9.23 -3.21
C VAL A 73 -34.46 8.64 -2.40
N ALA A 74 -35.07 7.55 -2.89
CA ALA A 74 -36.15 6.88 -2.18
C ALA A 74 -35.71 6.34 -0.81
N LEU A 75 -34.46 5.89 -0.71
CA LEU A 75 -33.85 5.43 0.52
C LEU A 75 -33.64 6.57 1.53
N LEU A 76 -33.09 7.71 1.08
CA LEU A 76 -32.92 8.91 1.92
C LEU A 76 -34.26 9.47 2.40
N GLN A 77 -35.27 9.52 1.52
CA GLN A 77 -36.63 9.94 1.89
C GLN A 77 -37.25 9.00 2.91
N HIS A 78 -37.07 7.68 2.75
CA HIS A 78 -37.60 6.73 3.73
C HIS A 78 -36.98 6.93 5.12
N TYR A 79 -35.69 7.25 5.21
CA TYR A 79 -35.07 7.65 6.47
C TYR A 79 -35.76 8.89 7.06
N VAL A 80 -35.95 9.95 6.26
CA VAL A 80 -36.63 11.18 6.70
C VAL A 80 -38.06 10.90 7.20
N ASP A 81 -38.81 10.04 6.50
CA ASP A 81 -40.21 9.74 6.77
C ASP A 81 -40.42 8.79 7.98
N HIS A 82 -39.41 7.98 8.32
CA HIS A 82 -39.60 6.86 9.27
C HIS A 82 -38.51 6.70 10.33
N GLY A 83 -37.42 7.46 10.26
CA GLY A 83 -36.33 7.38 11.23
C GLY A 83 -35.36 6.20 11.06
N ARG A 84 -35.57 5.32 10.07
CA ARG A 84 -34.84 4.04 9.94
C ARG A 84 -34.78 3.54 8.49
N ALA A 85 -33.89 2.59 8.21
CA ALA A 85 -33.80 1.95 6.90
C ALA A 85 -35.07 1.13 6.52
N PRO A 86 -35.48 1.12 5.24
CA PRO A 86 -36.49 0.22 4.71
C PRO A 86 -35.94 -1.20 4.51
N THR A 87 -36.84 -2.18 4.35
CA THR A 87 -36.46 -3.47 3.73
C THR A 87 -36.30 -3.31 2.22
N SER A 88 -35.59 -4.23 1.56
CA SER A 88 -35.42 -4.20 0.11
C SER A 88 -36.76 -4.32 -0.63
N GLU A 89 -37.76 -5.04 -0.09
CA GLU A 89 -39.09 -5.12 -0.69
C GLU A 89 -39.85 -3.80 -0.59
N VAL A 90 -39.78 -3.11 0.56
CA VAL A 90 -40.40 -1.80 0.75
C VAL A 90 -39.77 -0.78 -0.20
N LEU A 91 -38.44 -0.78 -0.30
CA LEU A 91 -37.71 0.09 -1.20
C LEU A 91 -38.04 -0.21 -2.67
N GLY A 92 -38.03 -1.49 -3.07
CA GLY A 92 -38.38 -1.94 -4.41
C GLY A 92 -39.77 -1.49 -4.83
N LYS A 93 -40.78 -1.67 -3.98
CA LYS A 93 -42.14 -1.15 -4.21
C LYS A 93 -42.16 0.37 -4.41
N ARG A 94 -41.42 1.12 -3.59
CA ARG A 94 -41.36 2.60 -3.67
C ARG A 94 -40.79 3.10 -5.00
N VAL A 95 -39.86 2.36 -5.62
CA VAL A 95 -39.24 2.74 -6.90
C VAL A 95 -39.78 1.98 -8.11
N GLY A 96 -40.80 1.13 -7.94
CA GLY A 96 -41.38 0.31 -9.01
C GLY A 96 -40.46 -0.80 -9.52
N LEU A 97 -39.58 -1.34 -8.67
CA LEU A 97 -38.68 -2.46 -8.97
C LEU A 97 -39.12 -3.73 -8.25
N GLY A 98 -39.06 -4.86 -8.95
CA GLY A 98 -39.30 -6.19 -8.37
C GLY A 98 -38.19 -6.63 -7.39
N ALA A 99 -38.45 -7.67 -6.61
CA ALA A 99 -37.59 -8.14 -5.52
C ALA A 99 -36.14 -8.49 -5.95
N THR A 100 -35.93 -8.89 -7.21
CA THR A 100 -34.60 -9.16 -7.77
C THR A 100 -33.96 -7.93 -8.42
N ALA A 101 -34.77 -7.04 -9.01
CA ALA A 101 -34.29 -5.87 -9.75
C ALA A 101 -33.80 -4.72 -8.86
N ILE A 102 -34.13 -4.72 -7.56
CA ILE A 102 -33.67 -3.71 -6.60
C ILE A 102 -32.20 -3.91 -6.18
N TRP A 103 -31.66 -5.12 -6.31
CA TRP A 103 -30.34 -5.46 -5.82
C TRP A 103 -29.18 -4.87 -6.62
N PRO A 104 -29.19 -4.87 -7.98
CA PRO A 104 -28.08 -4.26 -8.72
C PRO A 104 -27.89 -2.76 -8.41
N PRO A 105 -28.95 -1.92 -8.32
CA PRO A 105 -28.82 -0.55 -7.83
C PRO A 105 -28.32 -0.43 -6.38
N LEU A 106 -28.81 -1.29 -5.46
CA LEU A 106 -28.35 -1.28 -4.07
C LEU A 106 -26.88 -1.66 -3.94
N GLU A 107 -26.44 -2.65 -4.71
CA GLU A 107 -25.05 -3.08 -4.75
C GLU A 107 -24.16 -2.02 -5.39
N GLU A 108 -24.64 -1.30 -6.40
CA GLU A 108 -23.95 -0.13 -6.95
C GLU A 108 -23.79 0.99 -5.91
N LEU A 109 -24.85 1.31 -5.17
CA LEU A 109 -24.79 2.27 -4.07
C LEU A 109 -23.86 1.79 -2.94
N ARG A 110 -23.81 0.49 -2.66
CA ARG A 110 -22.88 -0.11 -1.70
C ARG A 110 -21.43 0.03 -2.15
N ARG A 111 -21.13 -0.28 -3.43
CA ARG A 111 -19.79 -0.10 -4.02
C ARG A 111 -19.32 1.35 -4.00
N ARG A 112 -20.26 2.28 -4.13
CA ARG A 112 -20.03 3.73 -4.02
C ARG A 112 -20.04 4.26 -2.60
N ASP A 113 -20.22 3.39 -1.61
CA ASP A 113 -20.22 3.74 -0.20
C ASP A 113 -21.29 4.81 0.15
N LEU A 114 -22.47 4.64 -0.45
CA LEU A 114 -23.67 5.41 -0.16
C LEU A 114 -24.71 4.59 0.63
N VAL A 115 -24.54 3.28 0.70
CA VAL A 115 -25.42 2.34 1.41
C VAL A 115 -24.59 1.31 2.17
N VAL A 116 -25.02 1.01 3.40
CA VAL A 116 -24.46 -0.06 4.23
C VAL A 116 -25.40 -1.24 4.19
N LEU A 117 -24.89 -2.39 3.74
CA LEU A 117 -25.59 -3.66 3.80
C LEU A 117 -24.97 -4.55 4.88
N ASP A 118 -25.81 -5.12 5.75
CA ASP A 118 -25.43 -6.14 6.72
C ASP A 118 -26.26 -7.39 6.47
N SER A 119 -25.60 -8.48 6.06
CA SER A 119 -26.25 -9.76 5.75
C SER A 119 -27.44 -9.61 4.78
N GLY A 120 -27.28 -8.72 3.78
CA GLY A 120 -28.32 -8.37 2.79
C GLY A 120 -29.34 -7.33 3.28
N ARG A 121 -29.32 -6.90 4.53
CA ARG A 121 -30.26 -5.87 5.04
C ARG A 121 -29.65 -4.49 4.92
N ILE A 122 -30.46 -3.51 4.53
CA ILE A 122 -30.04 -2.11 4.54
C ILE A 122 -29.99 -1.65 6.00
N VAL A 123 -28.82 -1.23 6.46
CA VAL A 123 -28.61 -0.74 7.84
C VAL A 123 -28.08 0.70 7.90
N GLY A 124 -27.81 1.30 6.74
CA GLY A 124 -27.37 2.68 6.62
C GLY A 124 -27.50 3.20 5.19
N ALA A 125 -27.69 4.50 5.06
CA ALA A 125 -27.73 5.23 3.80
C ALA A 125 -27.15 6.62 4.02
N TYR A 126 -25.92 6.86 3.55
CA TYR A 126 -25.16 8.06 3.85
C TYR A 126 -25.97 9.33 3.51
N PRO A 127 -26.23 10.25 4.47
CA PRO A 127 -25.58 10.40 5.78
C PRO A 127 -26.22 9.70 7.00
N PHE A 128 -27.31 8.94 6.83
CA PHE A 128 -28.06 8.28 7.90
C PHE A 128 -27.58 6.85 8.21
N THR A 129 -27.79 6.40 9.44
CA THR A 129 -27.53 5.02 9.86
C THR A 129 -28.55 4.52 10.88
N ASN A 130 -28.78 3.21 10.93
CA ASN A 130 -29.56 2.58 12.01
C ASN A 130 -28.71 2.38 13.28
N ARG A 131 -27.39 2.46 13.18
CA ARG A 131 -26.47 2.31 14.32
C ARG A 131 -26.49 3.59 15.15
N ASP A 132 -26.40 3.46 16.47
CA ASP A 132 -26.17 4.61 17.34
C ASP A 132 -24.70 5.02 17.24
N THR A 133 -24.46 6.22 16.72
CA THR A 133 -23.14 6.83 16.58
C THR A 133 -22.86 7.86 17.68
N GLY A 134 -23.85 8.13 18.53
CA GLY A 134 -23.84 9.27 19.43
C GLY A 134 -24.15 10.60 18.74
N HIS A 135 -24.60 10.61 17.47
CA HIS A 135 -25.03 11.81 16.75
C HIS A 135 -26.54 11.72 16.44
N ARG A 136 -27.37 12.02 17.45
CA ARG A 136 -28.83 11.91 17.37
C ARG A 136 -29.46 13.20 16.88
N ILE A 137 -30.35 13.12 15.91
CA ILE A 137 -30.99 14.26 15.28
C ILE A 137 -32.50 14.11 15.44
N THR A 138 -33.13 15.12 16.03
CA THR A 138 -34.58 15.26 16.03
C THR A 138 -34.98 16.09 14.82
N LEU A 139 -35.73 15.44 13.92
CA LEU A 139 -36.31 16.02 12.71
C LEU A 139 -37.82 15.77 12.76
N ASP A 140 -38.60 16.84 12.88
CA ASP A 140 -40.04 16.77 13.17
C ASP A 140 -40.36 15.87 14.39
N ARG A 141 -41.01 14.72 14.15
CA ARG A 141 -41.39 13.72 15.17
C ARG A 141 -40.44 12.52 15.24
N HIS A 142 -39.42 12.48 14.38
CA HIS A 142 -38.52 11.34 14.27
C HIS A 142 -37.15 11.65 14.88
N VAL A 143 -36.54 10.60 15.44
CA VAL A 143 -35.15 10.64 15.88
C VAL A 143 -34.33 9.77 14.93
N LEU A 144 -33.32 10.39 14.34
CA LEU A 144 -32.41 9.82 13.36
C LEU A 144 -31.00 9.73 13.95
N ASN A 145 -30.16 8.84 13.43
CA ASN A 145 -28.73 8.85 13.69
C ASN A 145 -27.98 9.28 12.42
N ALA A 146 -27.09 10.26 12.55
CA ALA A 146 -26.11 10.59 11.53
C ALA A 146 -24.85 9.74 11.68
N MET A 147 -24.13 9.54 10.58
CA MET A 147 -22.87 8.80 10.62
C MET A 147 -21.78 9.59 11.37
N CYS A 148 -21.59 10.89 11.10
CA CYS A 148 -20.64 11.74 11.83
C CYS A 148 -21.17 13.14 12.21
N ALA A 149 -20.30 13.97 12.80
CA ALA A 149 -20.65 15.33 13.24
C ALA A 149 -21.04 16.27 12.08
N VAL A 150 -20.31 16.26 10.96
CA VAL A 150 -20.62 17.11 9.80
C VAL A 150 -21.90 16.64 9.09
N ASP A 151 -22.12 15.32 9.03
CA ASP A 151 -23.36 14.72 8.55
C ASP A 151 -24.57 15.21 9.34
N ALA A 152 -24.43 15.23 10.68
CA ALA A 152 -25.49 15.67 11.57
C ALA A 152 -25.88 17.13 11.33
N LEU A 153 -24.90 17.99 11.11
CA LEU A 153 -25.11 19.41 10.83
C LEU A 153 -25.72 19.65 9.43
N GLY A 154 -25.37 18.83 8.43
CA GLY A 154 -25.85 18.98 7.07
C GLY A 154 -27.29 18.50 6.81
N ILE A 155 -27.83 17.62 7.65
CA ILE A 155 -29.16 16.99 7.44
C ILE A 155 -30.31 18.01 7.44
N GLY A 156 -30.23 19.07 8.25
CA GLY A 156 -31.26 20.11 8.28
C GLY A 156 -31.41 20.78 6.92
N ALA A 157 -30.29 21.22 6.33
CA ALA A 157 -30.29 21.83 5.00
C ALA A 157 -30.64 20.83 3.87
N MET A 158 -30.22 19.56 3.98
CA MET A 158 -30.61 18.50 3.04
C MET A 158 -32.13 18.30 2.99
N THR A 159 -32.80 18.42 4.14
CA THR A 159 -34.25 18.18 4.28
C THR A 159 -35.08 19.46 4.25
N SER A 160 -34.42 20.63 4.22
CA SER A 160 -35.03 21.96 4.35
C SER A 160 -35.88 22.11 5.61
N ARG A 161 -35.37 21.62 6.76
CA ARG A 161 -36.04 21.61 8.06
C ARG A 161 -35.08 22.02 9.17
N ASN A 162 -35.62 22.64 10.21
CA ASN A 162 -34.88 22.90 11.44
C ASN A 162 -34.73 21.60 12.24
N ILE A 163 -33.55 21.40 12.81
CA ILE A 163 -33.21 20.19 13.56
C ILE A 163 -32.62 20.52 14.92
N ALA A 164 -32.75 19.57 15.85
CA ALA A 164 -31.99 19.56 17.09
C ALA A 164 -31.05 18.35 17.08
N ILE A 165 -29.78 18.57 17.41
CA ILE A 165 -28.72 17.58 17.46
C ILE A 165 -28.33 17.39 18.92
N VAL A 166 -28.30 16.14 19.37
CA VAL A 166 -27.72 15.74 20.65
C VAL A 166 -26.55 14.82 20.37
N SER A 167 -25.39 15.21 20.88
CA SER A 167 -24.15 14.46 20.76
C SER A 167 -23.29 14.56 22.02
N HIS A 168 -22.09 14.00 21.98
CA HIS A 168 -21.15 13.96 23.09
C HIS A 168 -19.75 14.34 22.63
N CYS A 169 -18.99 14.96 23.53
CA CYS A 169 -17.58 15.25 23.29
C CYS A 169 -16.79 13.95 23.16
N ARG A 170 -16.09 13.76 22.04
CA ARG A 170 -15.31 12.54 21.79
C ARG A 170 -14.21 12.26 22.83
N HIS A 171 -13.72 13.29 23.52
CA HIS A 171 -12.66 13.15 24.54
C HIS A 171 -13.19 12.86 25.95
N CYS A 172 -14.26 13.52 26.39
CA CYS A 172 -14.71 13.48 27.79
C CYS A 172 -16.18 13.06 27.97
N ASP A 173 -16.86 12.73 26.87
CA ASP A 173 -18.26 12.30 26.82
C ASP A 173 -19.30 13.33 27.31
N ALA A 174 -18.89 14.58 27.55
CA ALA A 174 -19.81 15.64 27.96
C ALA A 174 -20.84 15.94 26.85
N PRO A 175 -22.13 16.19 27.18
CA PRO A 175 -23.17 16.40 26.18
C PRO A 175 -22.95 17.69 25.39
N ILE A 176 -23.20 17.61 24.09
CA ILE A 176 -23.16 18.72 23.14
C ILE A 176 -24.52 18.80 22.45
N ARG A 177 -25.13 19.98 22.46
CA ARG A 177 -26.43 20.24 21.85
C ARG A 177 -26.28 21.35 20.82
N VAL A 178 -26.83 21.13 19.63
CA VAL A 178 -26.88 22.13 18.56
C VAL A 178 -28.29 22.18 18.02
N SER A 179 -28.83 23.37 17.82
CA SER A 179 -30.11 23.55 17.11
C SER A 179 -29.94 24.49 15.93
N THR A 180 -30.72 24.24 14.88
CA THR A 180 -30.67 25.03 13.64
C THR A 180 -31.97 25.80 13.41
N GLN A 181 -31.85 26.88 12.65
CA GLN A 181 -32.94 27.72 12.15
C GLN A 181 -32.78 27.95 10.65
N ASP A 182 -33.69 28.72 10.04
CA ASP A 182 -33.68 29.02 8.61
C ASP A 182 -33.63 27.74 7.74
N GLN A 183 -34.56 26.81 7.98
CA GLN A 183 -34.65 25.53 7.28
C GLN A 183 -33.33 24.72 7.38
N GLY A 184 -32.68 24.80 8.54
CA GLY A 184 -31.42 24.13 8.80
C GLY A 184 -30.18 24.78 8.17
N ARG A 185 -30.30 26.03 7.68
CA ARG A 185 -29.19 26.74 7.01
C ARG A 185 -28.36 27.60 7.97
N ALA A 186 -28.87 27.91 9.15
CA ALA A 186 -28.20 28.70 10.17
C ALA A 186 -28.31 28.05 11.56
N LEU A 187 -27.42 28.42 12.48
CA LEU A 187 -27.45 27.98 13.87
C LEU A 187 -28.44 28.83 14.67
N ALA A 188 -29.15 28.19 15.59
CA ALA A 188 -30.05 28.83 16.55
C ALA A 188 -29.43 28.84 17.96
N ASP A 189 -28.87 27.71 18.40
CA ASP A 189 -28.20 27.59 19.70
C ASP A 189 -27.12 26.50 19.68
N ILE A 190 -26.06 26.68 20.48
CA ILE A 190 -24.95 25.75 20.67
C ILE A 190 -24.60 25.67 22.15
N THR A 191 -24.66 24.48 22.73
CA THR A 191 -24.24 24.22 24.11
C THR A 191 -23.24 23.05 24.17
N PRO A 192 -22.03 23.24 24.70
CA PRO A 192 -21.44 24.51 25.15
C PRO A 192 -21.05 25.40 23.96
N ALA A 193 -21.08 26.72 24.13
CA ALA A 193 -20.70 27.68 23.09
C ALA A 193 -19.24 27.53 22.59
N THR A 194 -18.39 26.84 23.36
CA THR A 194 -17.00 26.55 23.00
C THR A 194 -16.84 25.30 22.13
N ALA A 195 -17.94 24.64 21.76
CA ALA A 195 -17.87 23.41 20.99
C ALA A 195 -17.19 23.61 19.62
N VAL A 196 -16.45 22.60 19.19
CA VAL A 196 -15.73 22.56 17.89
C VAL A 196 -15.89 21.19 17.25
N VAL A 197 -15.60 21.09 15.96
CA VAL A 197 -15.61 19.83 15.22
C VAL A 197 -14.21 19.54 14.68
N TRP A 198 -13.78 18.29 14.78
CA TRP A 198 -12.68 17.79 13.96
C TRP A 198 -13.26 17.18 12.70
N LEU A 199 -12.85 17.66 11.53
CA LEU A 199 -13.13 17.06 10.24
C LEU A 199 -11.89 16.28 9.78
N SER A 200 -11.95 14.96 9.86
CA SER A 200 -10.88 14.11 9.35
C SER A 200 -10.84 14.17 7.83
N VAL A 201 -9.64 14.22 7.24
CA VAL A 201 -9.45 14.02 5.78
C VAL A 201 -8.87 12.65 5.44
N ARG A 202 -8.75 11.75 6.43
CA ARG A 202 -8.52 10.33 6.18
C ARG A 202 -9.82 9.64 5.79
N TYR A 203 -9.83 9.10 4.58
CA TYR A 203 -10.70 8.01 4.15
C TYR A 203 -9.84 6.79 3.77
N GLU A 204 -8.95 6.34 4.67
CA GLU A 204 -8.29 5.04 4.50
C GLU A 204 -9.37 3.95 4.46
N GLY A 205 -9.41 3.16 3.37
CA GLY A 205 -10.41 2.11 3.17
C GLY A 205 -11.75 2.53 2.56
N GLY A 206 -11.92 3.81 2.17
CA GLY A 206 -13.03 4.22 1.30
C GLY A 206 -14.44 3.88 1.80
N CYS A 207 -14.74 4.13 3.09
CA CYS A 207 -16.05 3.79 3.62
C CYS A 207 -16.65 4.78 4.61
N ALA A 208 -17.08 5.98 4.22
CA ALA A 208 -17.86 6.88 5.08
C ALA A 208 -19.15 6.20 5.60
N ALA A 209 -19.82 5.39 4.78
CA ALA A 209 -21.00 4.66 5.22
C ALA A 209 -20.63 3.44 6.08
N ASN A 210 -19.68 2.59 5.68
CA ASN A 210 -19.34 1.39 6.47
C ASN A 210 -18.47 1.67 7.72
N SER A 211 -17.61 2.69 7.69
CA SER A 211 -16.79 3.13 8.85
C SER A 211 -17.49 4.14 9.74
N LEU A 212 -18.68 4.60 9.33
CA LEU A 212 -19.46 5.65 9.99
C LEU A 212 -18.70 6.98 10.14
N CYS A 213 -17.60 7.19 9.39
CA CYS A 213 -16.79 8.41 9.48
C CYS A 213 -16.42 8.73 10.96
N ALA A 214 -16.05 7.70 11.73
CA ALA A 214 -15.91 7.75 13.19
C ALA A 214 -14.93 8.80 13.73
N MET A 215 -14.00 9.27 12.89
CA MET A 215 -12.99 10.26 13.23
C MET A 215 -13.48 11.71 13.10
N THR A 216 -14.63 11.95 12.46
CA THR A 216 -15.23 13.28 12.36
C THR A 216 -16.23 13.48 13.49
N ALA A 217 -15.84 14.22 14.53
CA ALA A 217 -16.57 14.25 15.80
C ALA A 217 -16.62 15.64 16.46
N PHE A 218 -17.58 15.81 17.37
CA PHE A 218 -17.70 17.00 18.21
C PHE A 218 -16.77 16.95 19.43
N PHE A 219 -16.29 18.11 19.83
CA PHE A 219 -15.53 18.34 21.06
C PHE A 219 -16.10 19.55 21.78
N CYS A 220 -16.16 19.53 23.11
CA CYS A 220 -16.72 20.65 23.87
C CYS A 220 -15.79 21.87 23.93
N SER A 221 -14.51 21.73 23.54
CA SER A 221 -13.53 22.81 23.44
C SER A 221 -12.32 22.44 22.59
N ASP A 222 -11.56 23.44 22.12
CA ASP A 222 -10.26 23.25 21.46
C ASP A 222 -9.24 22.51 22.33
N LYS A 223 -9.29 22.67 23.66
CA LYS A 223 -8.43 21.95 24.59
C LYS A 223 -8.68 20.44 24.51
N HIS A 224 -9.95 20.04 24.49
CA HIS A 224 -10.34 18.63 24.40
C HIS A 224 -10.01 18.03 23.05
N LEU A 225 -10.23 18.80 21.98
CA LEU A 225 -9.79 18.42 20.64
C LEU A 225 -8.27 18.18 20.62
N SER A 226 -7.49 19.12 21.14
CA SER A 226 -6.02 19.04 21.16
C SER A 226 -5.50 17.86 21.99
N ALA A 227 -6.09 17.62 23.17
CA ALA A 227 -5.74 16.49 24.03
C ALA A 227 -6.00 15.16 23.33
N TRP A 228 -7.20 15.00 22.75
CA TRP A 228 -7.54 13.82 21.97
C TRP A 228 -6.62 13.65 20.75
N ARG A 229 -6.29 14.73 20.04
CA ARG A 229 -5.36 14.70 18.90
C ARG A 229 -3.93 14.34 19.27
N HIS A 230 -3.49 14.64 20.49
CA HIS A 230 -2.18 14.25 20.98
C HIS A 230 -2.10 12.73 21.17
N GLU A 231 -3.13 12.15 21.81
CA GLU A 231 -3.28 10.70 22.03
C GLU A 231 -3.48 9.93 20.71
N HIS A 232 -4.10 10.57 19.71
CA HIS A 232 -4.53 9.97 18.45
C HIS A 232 -3.77 10.55 17.23
N SER A 233 -2.52 11.00 17.45
CA SER A 233 -1.71 11.67 16.43
C SER A 233 -1.40 10.79 15.21
N ALA A 234 -1.45 9.47 15.38
CA ALA A 234 -1.31 8.47 14.32
C ALA A 234 -2.54 8.37 13.38
N ASP A 235 -3.69 8.93 13.76
CA ASP A 235 -4.96 8.74 13.05
C ASP A 235 -5.20 9.73 11.90
N GLY A 236 -4.16 10.49 11.52
CA GLY A 236 -4.09 11.22 10.25
C GLY A 236 -4.43 12.71 10.27
N PRO A 237 -4.26 13.40 9.12
CA PRO A 237 -4.55 14.82 8.98
C PRO A 237 -6.06 15.11 9.00
N GLY A 238 -6.41 16.34 9.37
CA GLY A 238 -7.78 16.83 9.43
C GLY A 238 -7.80 18.32 9.76
N PHE A 239 -9.00 18.88 9.82
CA PHE A 239 -9.24 20.30 10.02
C PHE A 239 -10.04 20.50 11.30
N ARG A 240 -9.60 21.45 12.12
CA ARG A 240 -10.42 21.99 13.20
C ARG A 240 -11.40 23.00 12.60
N LEU A 241 -12.69 22.83 12.87
CA LEU A 241 -13.76 23.73 12.44
C LEU A 241 -14.54 24.25 13.65
N SER A 242 -15.03 25.50 13.59
CA SER A 242 -16.13 25.93 14.47
C SER A 242 -17.42 25.18 14.11
N ILE A 243 -18.47 25.29 14.95
CA ILE A 243 -19.77 24.67 14.62
C ILE A 243 -20.40 25.34 13.38
N GLU A 244 -20.23 26.65 13.23
CA GLU A 244 -20.66 27.42 12.05
C GLU A 244 -19.96 26.92 10.78
N GLU A 245 -18.64 26.75 10.84
CA GLU A 245 -17.83 26.23 9.73
C GLU A 245 -18.17 24.78 9.38
N ALA A 246 -18.43 23.95 10.40
CA ALA A 246 -18.87 22.57 10.20
C ALA A 246 -20.29 22.49 9.61
N LEU A 247 -21.19 23.42 9.97
CA LEU A 247 -22.51 23.56 9.35
C LEU A 247 -22.37 23.99 7.89
N GLU A 248 -21.49 24.95 7.59
CA GLU A 248 -21.17 25.38 6.23
C GLU A 248 -20.67 24.21 5.37
N ALA A 249 -19.73 23.41 5.89
CA ALA A 249 -19.24 22.20 5.24
C ALA A 249 -20.39 21.18 4.99
N GLY A 250 -21.23 20.94 6.00
CA GLY A 250 -22.39 20.05 5.90
C GLY A 250 -23.41 20.52 4.85
N ARG A 251 -23.64 21.83 4.75
CA ARG A 251 -24.53 22.41 3.73
C ARG A 251 -23.99 22.19 2.32
N ALA A 252 -22.72 22.49 2.09
CA ALA A 252 -22.05 22.29 0.80
C ALA A 252 -22.11 20.82 0.35
N LEU A 253 -22.00 19.89 1.31
CA LEU A 253 -22.05 18.45 1.09
C LEU A 253 -23.47 17.92 0.82
N PHE A 254 -24.47 18.34 1.59
CA PHE A 254 -25.72 17.59 1.69
C PHE A 254 -26.97 18.31 1.19
N ALA A 255 -27.01 19.65 1.23
CA ALA A 255 -28.17 20.41 0.77
C ALA A 255 -28.66 20.00 -0.65
N PRO A 256 -27.77 19.70 -1.61
CA PRO A 256 -28.19 19.29 -2.96
C PRO A 256 -28.85 17.89 -3.01
N SER A 257 -28.64 17.02 -2.02
CA SER A 257 -28.94 15.58 -2.11
C SER A 257 -30.43 15.24 -2.30
N LEU A 258 -31.34 16.05 -1.77
CA LEU A 258 -32.80 15.91 -1.94
C LEU A 258 -33.42 17.08 -2.71
N ALA A 259 -32.60 17.98 -3.26
CA ALA A 259 -33.06 19.11 -4.07
C ALA A 259 -33.92 18.61 -5.24
N GLY A 260 -35.07 19.27 -5.44
CA GLY A 260 -36.04 18.96 -6.49
C GLY A 260 -36.95 17.75 -6.23
N VAL A 261 -36.79 17.03 -5.11
CA VAL A 261 -37.61 15.83 -4.79
C VAL A 261 -38.48 16.02 -3.54
N CYS A 262 -38.12 16.95 -2.65
CA CYS A 262 -38.91 17.32 -1.48
C CYS A 262 -39.92 18.45 -1.76
N ALA A 263 -40.75 18.27 -2.79
CA ALA A 263 -41.99 19.02 -2.97
C ALA A 263 -43.14 18.01 -3.03
N GLY A 264 -43.35 17.30 -1.91
CA GLY A 264 -44.54 16.46 -1.69
C GLY A 264 -45.45 17.17 -0.69
N GLU A 265 -46.69 17.39 -1.09
CA GLU A 265 -47.75 18.02 -0.29
C GLU A 265 -47.93 17.36 1.09
N PRO A 266 -48.31 18.13 2.13
CA PRO A 266 -48.71 17.56 3.41
C PRO A 266 -50.00 16.73 3.23
N PRO A 267 -50.12 15.53 3.82
CA PRO A 267 -51.37 14.80 3.85
C PRO A 267 -52.40 15.58 4.67
N ASP A 268 -53.63 15.61 4.16
CA ASP A 268 -54.82 16.29 4.65
C ASP A 268 -54.89 16.62 6.15
N GLY A 269 -55.11 17.90 6.44
CA GLY A 269 -55.96 18.37 7.54
C GLY A 269 -55.37 18.40 8.95
N LEU A 270 -54.82 19.56 9.37
CA LEU A 270 -55.21 20.35 10.56
C LEU A 270 -54.25 21.54 10.74
N ALA A 271 -54.80 22.66 11.22
CA ALA A 271 -54.44 24.03 10.83
C ALA A 271 -53.40 24.78 11.69
N ALA A 272 -53.04 25.96 11.16
CA ALA A 272 -52.48 27.19 11.77
C ALA A 272 -50.95 27.21 12.02
N ASP A 273 -50.19 28.26 11.69
CA ASP A 273 -50.53 29.64 11.30
C ASP A 273 -49.31 30.39 10.70
N ALA A 274 -49.61 31.55 10.07
CA ALA A 274 -48.74 32.73 9.84
C ALA A 274 -47.87 32.88 8.55
N ARG A 275 -48.57 33.23 7.45
CA ARG A 275 -48.45 34.42 6.53
C ARG A 275 -47.10 34.84 5.83
N VAL A 276 -47.05 34.76 4.47
CA VAL A 276 -47.09 35.86 3.42
C VAL A 276 -45.70 36.49 3.09
N ALA A 277 -45.18 36.74 1.86
CA ALA A 277 -45.54 36.55 0.43
C ALA A 277 -44.31 36.79 -0.54
N PHE A 278 -44.45 36.35 -1.80
CA PHE A 278 -43.59 36.36 -3.04
C PHE A 278 -43.16 37.78 -3.57
N PRO A 279 -42.35 38.03 -4.67
CA PRO A 279 -42.16 37.27 -5.95
C PRO A 279 -40.75 37.45 -6.67
N PRO A 280 -40.54 37.36 -8.03
CA PRO A 280 -39.88 36.20 -8.68
C PRO A 280 -38.80 36.51 -9.75
N SER A 281 -38.37 35.46 -10.49
CA SER A 281 -37.86 35.40 -11.89
C SER A 281 -36.38 35.76 -12.14
N PHE A 282 -35.58 35.06 -12.97
CA PHE A 282 -35.79 34.67 -14.36
C PHE A 282 -34.89 33.49 -14.82
N ASP A 283 -35.52 32.47 -15.40
CA ASP A 283 -35.23 31.78 -16.69
C ASP A 283 -34.06 32.35 -17.54
N THR A 284 -33.16 31.61 -18.21
CA THR A 284 -33.43 30.63 -19.27
C THR A 284 -32.14 30.20 -20.02
N VAL A 285 -32.22 29.01 -20.64
CA VAL A 285 -31.71 28.61 -21.98
C VAL A 285 -30.27 28.07 -22.14
N SER A 286 -30.26 26.72 -22.11
CA SER A 286 -29.53 25.74 -22.92
C SER A 286 -29.14 26.14 -24.36
N LYS A 287 -28.04 25.59 -24.87
CA LYS A 287 -28.04 24.91 -26.19
C LYS A 287 -26.84 23.97 -26.42
N ASN A 288 -27.22 22.72 -26.68
CA ASN A 288 -26.59 21.53 -27.25
C ASN A 288 -25.30 21.63 -28.11
N GLY A 289 -24.52 20.56 -28.04
CA GLY A 289 -23.65 20.07 -29.13
C GLY A 289 -22.76 18.88 -28.70
N PRO A 290 -22.88 17.67 -29.29
CA PRO A 290 -22.21 16.46 -28.82
C PRO A 290 -20.87 16.23 -29.53
N THR A 291 -19.85 15.69 -28.85
CA THR A 291 -18.97 14.60 -29.36
C THR A 291 -17.79 14.24 -28.43
N ALA A 292 -17.54 12.93 -28.36
CA ALA A 292 -16.26 12.22 -28.31
C ALA A 292 -15.42 12.12 -27.01
N VAL A 293 -15.12 10.84 -26.71
CA VAL A 293 -14.00 10.24 -25.94
C VAL A 293 -12.86 11.21 -25.63
N ARG A 294 -12.55 11.45 -24.35
CA ARG A 294 -11.40 12.28 -23.95
C ARG A 294 -10.23 11.47 -23.41
N ARG A 295 -9.12 11.63 -24.14
CA ARG A 295 -7.74 11.21 -23.84
C ARG A 295 -7.16 11.99 -22.66
N PHE A 296 -6.25 11.35 -21.93
CA PHE A 296 -5.41 11.95 -20.88
C PHE A 296 -4.73 13.24 -21.38
N ALA A 297 -4.71 14.28 -20.54
CA ALA A 297 -4.20 15.60 -20.89
C ALA A 297 -2.66 15.64 -20.96
N ALA A 298 -2.12 16.43 -21.89
CA ALA A 298 -0.72 16.83 -21.95
C ALA A 298 -0.55 18.21 -21.30
N ASN A 299 0.45 18.38 -20.45
CA ASN A 299 0.77 19.67 -19.82
C ASN A 299 1.29 20.69 -20.85
N GLY A 300 0.82 21.93 -20.70
CA GLY A 300 1.14 23.07 -21.55
C GLY A 300 2.31 23.91 -21.03
N HIS A 301 3.49 23.67 -21.60
CA HIS A 301 4.50 24.70 -21.86
C HIS A 301 5.05 24.48 -23.28
N SER A 302 5.32 25.58 -23.99
CA SER A 302 5.48 25.68 -25.44
C SER A 302 6.81 25.15 -26.02
N SER A 303 7.49 24.21 -25.36
CA SER A 303 8.69 23.54 -25.89
C SER A 303 8.52 22.04 -26.13
N GLY A 304 7.49 21.39 -25.58
CA GLY A 304 7.23 19.94 -25.77
C GLY A 304 8.30 18.99 -25.19
N ALA A 305 9.30 19.49 -24.46
CA ALA A 305 10.40 18.72 -23.88
C ALA A 305 10.21 18.52 -22.38
N TYR A 306 10.51 17.32 -21.88
CA TYR A 306 10.55 17.01 -20.46
C TYR A 306 11.96 17.22 -19.89
N ASP A 307 12.07 17.65 -18.64
CA ASP A 307 13.37 17.72 -17.94
C ASP A 307 13.93 16.30 -17.72
N LEU A 308 13.02 15.37 -17.39
CA LEU A 308 13.36 13.98 -17.13
C LEU A 308 12.33 13.03 -17.74
N VAL A 309 12.79 11.99 -18.43
CA VAL A 309 11.97 10.84 -18.81
C VAL A 309 12.37 9.63 -17.98
N VAL A 310 11.40 8.92 -17.42
CA VAL A 310 11.60 7.69 -16.66
C VAL A 310 10.91 6.54 -17.40
N ILE A 311 11.68 5.52 -17.78
CA ILE A 311 11.15 4.33 -18.47
C ILE A 311 10.99 3.19 -17.46
N GLY A 312 9.75 2.81 -17.17
CA GLY A 312 9.36 1.79 -16.21
C GLY A 312 8.55 2.40 -15.07
N ALA A 313 7.37 1.82 -14.77
CA ALA A 313 6.43 2.33 -13.77
C ALA A 313 6.33 1.42 -12.53
N GLY A 314 7.45 0.80 -12.15
CA GLY A 314 7.63 0.10 -10.87
C GLY A 314 8.13 1.04 -9.76
N SER A 315 8.55 0.48 -8.62
CA SER A 315 8.98 1.28 -7.45
C SER A 315 10.18 2.19 -7.74
N ALA A 316 11.17 1.74 -8.54
CA ALA A 316 12.26 2.60 -9.01
C ALA A 316 11.74 3.77 -9.84
N GLY A 317 10.86 3.49 -10.81
CA GLY A 317 10.29 4.50 -11.68
C GLY A 317 9.51 5.58 -10.94
N PHE A 318 8.61 5.16 -10.05
CA PHE A 318 7.85 6.08 -9.19
C PHE A 318 8.76 6.86 -8.25
N SER A 319 9.78 6.22 -7.65
CA SER A 319 10.72 6.92 -6.78
C SER A 319 11.50 8.00 -7.52
N ALA A 320 11.99 7.71 -8.74
CA ALA A 320 12.65 8.70 -9.58
C ALA A 320 11.71 9.84 -9.99
N ALA A 321 10.51 9.51 -10.47
CA ALA A 321 9.55 10.49 -10.95
C ALA A 321 9.09 11.45 -9.85
N ILE A 322 8.71 10.91 -8.68
CA ILE A 322 8.31 11.72 -7.51
C ILE A 322 9.49 12.57 -7.03
N THR A 323 10.69 11.99 -6.90
CA THR A 323 11.87 12.74 -6.44
C THR A 323 12.22 13.91 -7.37
N ALA A 324 12.04 13.74 -8.68
CA ALA A 324 12.28 14.78 -9.66
C ALA A 324 11.17 15.85 -9.64
N ALA A 325 9.90 15.43 -9.56
CA ALA A 325 8.76 16.34 -9.47
C ALA A 325 8.80 17.20 -8.19
N ASP A 326 9.20 16.63 -7.05
CA ASP A 326 9.40 17.36 -5.79
C ASP A 326 10.49 18.45 -5.88
N GLN A 327 11.38 18.35 -6.87
CA GLN A 327 12.41 19.36 -7.18
C GLN A 327 11.96 20.32 -8.29
N GLY A 328 10.69 20.26 -8.71
CA GLY A 328 10.09 21.13 -9.72
C GLY A 328 10.30 20.68 -11.17
N ALA A 329 10.90 19.51 -11.41
CA ALA A 329 11.14 19.01 -12.77
C ALA A 329 9.84 18.52 -13.43
N GLN A 330 9.72 18.74 -14.74
CA GLN A 330 8.68 18.14 -15.57
C GLN A 330 9.11 16.74 -16.00
N VAL A 331 8.34 15.73 -15.61
CA VAL A 331 8.67 14.31 -15.77
C VAL A 331 7.67 13.62 -16.69
N ALA A 332 8.16 12.85 -17.66
CA ALA A 332 7.34 11.81 -18.28
C ALA A 332 7.65 10.45 -17.64
N LEU A 333 6.68 9.87 -16.95
CA LEU A 333 6.79 8.50 -16.43
C LEU A 333 6.14 7.55 -17.42
N ILE A 334 6.93 6.67 -18.03
CA ILE A 334 6.48 5.77 -19.08
C ILE A 334 6.38 4.36 -18.53
N GLY A 335 5.17 3.81 -18.48
CA GLY A 335 4.90 2.45 -18.02
C GLY A 335 4.47 1.52 -19.16
N SER A 336 4.94 0.28 -19.14
CA SER A 336 4.40 -0.80 -19.97
C SER A 336 3.90 -1.94 -19.08
N GLY A 337 2.72 -2.47 -19.38
CA GLY A 337 2.05 -3.47 -18.56
C GLY A 337 1.38 -2.88 -17.31
N THR A 338 1.14 -3.71 -16.31
CA THR A 338 0.44 -3.30 -15.08
C THR A 338 1.30 -2.33 -14.27
N ILE A 339 0.75 -1.14 -14.01
CA ILE A 339 1.36 -0.11 -13.18
C ILE A 339 1.70 -0.63 -11.78
N GLY A 340 2.81 -0.14 -11.20
CA GLY A 340 3.39 -0.64 -9.96
C GLY A 340 4.45 -1.73 -10.14
N GLY A 341 4.58 -2.29 -11.34
CA GLY A 341 5.63 -3.24 -11.69
C GLY A 341 5.58 -4.53 -10.86
N THR A 342 6.74 -5.13 -10.59
CA THR A 342 6.83 -6.47 -9.98
C THR A 342 6.38 -6.50 -8.52
N CYS A 343 6.88 -5.59 -7.67
CA CYS A 343 6.77 -5.72 -6.21
C CYS A 343 5.33 -5.84 -5.70
N VAL A 344 4.45 -4.95 -6.15
CA VAL A 344 3.05 -4.93 -5.70
C VAL A 344 2.20 -5.99 -6.40
N ASN A 345 2.46 -6.27 -7.69
CA ASN A 345 1.55 -7.10 -8.49
C ASN A 345 1.87 -8.60 -8.45
N ILE A 346 3.14 -8.96 -8.57
CA ILE A 346 3.59 -10.33 -8.90
C ILE A 346 4.85 -10.74 -8.13
N GLY A 347 5.14 -10.07 -7.01
CA GLY A 347 6.37 -10.24 -6.25
C GLY A 347 6.12 -10.20 -4.74
N CYS A 348 6.64 -9.18 -4.07
CA CYS A 348 6.73 -9.12 -2.61
C CYS A 348 5.35 -9.13 -1.93
N VAL A 349 4.41 -8.27 -2.33
CA VAL A 349 3.09 -8.22 -1.69
C VAL A 349 2.34 -9.55 -1.80
N PRO A 350 2.16 -10.13 -3.01
CA PRO A 350 1.42 -11.38 -3.12
C PRO A 350 2.12 -12.55 -2.44
N SER A 351 3.45 -12.70 -2.58
CA SER A 351 4.15 -13.83 -1.97
C SER A 351 4.15 -13.77 -0.45
N LYS A 352 4.41 -12.60 0.15
CA LYS A 352 4.45 -12.45 1.62
C LYS A 352 3.06 -12.63 2.24
N THR A 353 2.00 -12.27 1.51
CA THR A 353 0.62 -12.55 1.92
C THR A 353 0.34 -14.04 1.98
N LEU A 354 0.70 -14.80 0.93
CA LEU A 354 0.46 -16.24 0.88
C LEU A 354 1.37 -17.04 1.83
N ILE A 355 2.64 -16.63 2.00
CA ILE A 355 3.54 -17.19 3.01
C ILE A 355 2.90 -17.05 4.39
N ARG A 356 2.41 -15.85 4.73
CA ARG A 356 1.78 -15.62 6.03
C ARG A 356 0.51 -16.44 6.23
N ALA A 357 -0.28 -16.65 5.17
CA ALA A 357 -1.42 -17.54 5.21
C ALA A 357 -1.00 -19.01 5.46
N ALA A 358 -0.01 -19.51 4.71
CA ALA A 358 0.52 -20.87 4.86
C ALA A 358 1.16 -21.11 6.24
N ASP A 359 1.79 -20.09 6.84
CA ASP A 359 2.35 -20.16 8.19
C ASP A 359 1.30 -20.48 9.25
N THR A 360 0.04 -20.06 9.06
CA THR A 360 -1.04 -20.37 10.02
C THR A 360 -1.27 -21.88 10.15
N LEU A 361 -1.15 -22.63 9.06
CA LEU A 361 -1.27 -24.09 9.03
C LEU A 361 -0.11 -24.76 9.78
N HIS A 362 1.10 -24.24 9.58
CA HIS A 362 2.28 -24.72 10.31
C HIS A 362 2.18 -24.41 11.81
N ASN A 363 1.75 -23.20 12.17
CA ASN A 363 1.65 -22.75 13.56
C ASN A 363 0.69 -23.60 14.40
N ALA A 364 -0.40 -24.11 13.80
CA ALA A 364 -1.29 -25.05 14.48
C ALA A 364 -0.57 -26.35 14.87
N ARG A 365 0.27 -26.90 13.97
CA ARG A 365 1.09 -28.09 14.25
C ARG A 365 2.19 -27.78 15.27
N ALA A 366 2.85 -26.63 15.11
CA ALA A 366 3.94 -26.20 15.98
C ALA A 366 3.47 -25.91 17.42
N ALA A 367 2.17 -25.61 17.64
CA ALA A 367 1.61 -25.40 18.96
C ALA A 367 1.83 -26.60 19.91
N ALA A 368 1.95 -27.82 19.38
CA ALA A 368 2.24 -29.04 20.13
C ALA A 368 3.59 -29.01 20.87
N ARG A 369 4.47 -28.04 20.59
CA ARG A 369 5.71 -27.80 21.36
C ARG A 369 5.44 -27.40 22.82
N PHE A 370 4.21 -26.98 23.14
CA PHE A 370 3.77 -26.72 24.50
C PHE A 370 2.84 -27.84 24.98
N ALA A 371 3.24 -28.54 26.05
CA ALA A 371 2.57 -29.75 26.52
C ALA A 371 1.07 -29.62 26.86
N GLY A 372 0.59 -28.40 27.12
CA GLY A 372 -0.82 -28.12 27.46
C GLY A 372 -1.64 -27.50 26.33
N ILE A 373 -1.11 -27.41 25.11
CA ILE A 373 -1.78 -26.73 23.99
C ILE A 373 -2.01 -27.71 22.85
N THR A 374 -3.26 -27.80 22.41
CA THR A 374 -3.66 -28.47 21.17
C THR A 374 -4.24 -27.43 20.23
N ALA A 375 -3.81 -27.45 18.97
CA ALA A 375 -4.38 -26.63 17.92
C ALA A 375 -4.48 -27.45 16.63
N GLU A 376 -5.54 -27.21 15.88
CA GLU A 376 -5.79 -27.82 14.58
C GLU A 376 -6.12 -26.72 13.58
N ALA A 377 -5.66 -26.87 12.33
CA ALA A 377 -5.98 -25.98 11.24
C ALA A 377 -6.09 -26.77 9.94
N GLU A 378 -7.05 -26.39 9.10
CA GLU A 378 -7.33 -27.01 7.81
C GLU A 378 -7.40 -25.94 6.72
N LEU A 379 -6.84 -26.24 5.55
CA LEU A 379 -6.97 -25.41 4.36
C LEU A 379 -8.26 -25.79 3.61
N ALA A 380 -9.36 -25.09 3.90
CA ALA A 380 -10.65 -25.38 3.29
C ALA A 380 -10.87 -24.71 1.91
N ASP A 381 -10.36 -23.50 1.69
CA ASP A 381 -10.52 -22.74 0.42
C ASP A 381 -9.23 -22.00 0.03
N TRP A 382 -8.37 -22.68 -0.73
CA TRP A 382 -7.17 -22.07 -1.31
C TRP A 382 -7.52 -20.94 -2.29
N ARG A 383 -8.54 -21.13 -3.14
CA ARG A 383 -8.99 -20.12 -4.10
C ARG A 383 -9.43 -18.84 -3.38
N GLY A 384 -10.10 -18.95 -2.23
CA GLY A 384 -10.45 -17.83 -1.37
C GLY A 384 -9.23 -17.07 -0.84
N THR A 385 -8.17 -17.78 -0.47
CA THR A 385 -6.90 -17.19 -0.04
C THR A 385 -6.24 -16.40 -1.18
N VAL A 386 -6.26 -16.94 -2.40
CA VAL A 386 -5.75 -16.26 -3.61
C VAL A 386 -6.56 -14.99 -3.91
N ARG A 387 -7.89 -15.05 -3.85
CA ARG A 387 -8.76 -13.87 -4.02
C ARG A 387 -8.47 -12.78 -2.98
N GLN A 388 -8.22 -13.15 -1.72
CA GLN A 388 -7.88 -12.20 -0.66
C GLN A 388 -6.55 -11.49 -0.94
N LYS A 389 -5.54 -12.25 -1.39
CA LYS A 389 -4.26 -11.69 -1.88
C LYS A 389 -4.49 -10.71 -3.02
N ASP A 390 -5.30 -11.06 -4.03
CA ASP A 390 -5.52 -10.19 -5.20
C ASP A 390 -6.27 -8.90 -4.87
N ALA A 391 -7.17 -8.95 -3.88
CA ALA A 391 -7.80 -7.75 -3.34
C ALA A 391 -6.75 -6.80 -2.72
N LEU A 392 -5.86 -7.33 -1.87
CA LEU A 392 -4.80 -6.53 -1.25
C LEU A 392 -3.82 -5.96 -2.30
N VAL A 393 -3.42 -6.77 -3.29
CA VAL A 393 -2.59 -6.32 -4.41
C VAL A 393 -3.24 -5.17 -5.16
N SER A 394 -4.54 -5.30 -5.47
CA SER A 394 -5.29 -4.28 -6.20
C SER A 394 -5.43 -2.99 -5.39
N GLU A 395 -5.72 -3.10 -4.09
CA GLU A 395 -5.80 -1.97 -3.16
C GLU A 395 -4.46 -1.23 -3.08
N LEU A 396 -3.36 -1.94 -2.85
CA LEU A 396 -2.04 -1.33 -2.73
C LEU A 396 -1.56 -0.74 -4.06
N ARG A 397 -1.83 -1.39 -5.20
CA ARG A 397 -1.53 -0.82 -6.52
C ARG A 397 -2.29 0.48 -6.72
N GLN A 398 -3.57 0.51 -6.40
CA GLN A 398 -4.40 1.69 -6.56
C GLN A 398 -3.88 2.83 -5.67
N ALA A 399 -3.74 2.58 -4.36
CA ALA A 399 -3.38 3.61 -3.39
C ALA A 399 -1.92 4.10 -3.50
N LYS A 400 -0.97 3.20 -3.82
CA LYS A 400 0.47 3.52 -3.79
C LYS A 400 1.09 3.78 -5.15
N TYR A 401 0.32 3.69 -6.23
CA TYR A 401 0.81 3.98 -7.59
C TYR A 401 -0.19 4.80 -8.39
N VAL A 402 -1.42 4.32 -8.58
CA VAL A 402 -2.40 4.99 -9.45
C VAL A 402 -2.87 6.32 -8.86
N ASP A 403 -3.33 6.30 -7.61
CA ASP A 403 -3.86 7.49 -6.93
C ASP A 403 -2.79 8.50 -6.55
N LEU A 404 -1.50 8.12 -6.62
CA LEU A 404 -0.40 9.06 -6.43
C LEU A 404 -0.21 9.98 -7.63
N LEU A 405 -0.40 9.50 -8.86
CA LEU A 405 -0.07 10.28 -10.06
C LEU A 405 -0.78 11.66 -10.10
N PRO A 406 -2.08 11.78 -9.81
CA PRO A 406 -2.75 13.08 -9.79
C PRO A 406 -2.27 14.04 -8.71
N ALA A 407 -1.58 13.55 -7.67
CA ALA A 407 -1.03 14.40 -6.62
C ALA A 407 0.26 15.14 -7.03
N TYR A 408 0.82 14.83 -8.21
CA TYR A 408 2.06 15.42 -8.71
C TYR A 408 1.84 16.07 -10.08
N ASP A 409 1.57 17.39 -10.10
CA ASP A 409 1.37 18.17 -11.32
C ASP A 409 2.56 18.11 -12.30
N GLY A 410 3.76 17.83 -11.77
CA GLY A 410 4.99 17.67 -12.55
C GLY A 410 5.16 16.31 -13.24
N ILE A 411 4.25 15.35 -13.07
CA ILE A 411 4.37 14.00 -13.63
C ILE A 411 3.29 13.74 -14.68
N ALA A 412 3.71 13.52 -15.92
CA ALA A 412 2.85 13.00 -16.98
C ALA A 412 3.07 11.49 -17.16
N TYR A 413 2.10 10.68 -16.74
CA TYR A 413 2.14 9.23 -16.99
C TYR A 413 1.76 8.92 -18.44
N ARG A 414 2.51 8.03 -19.09
CA ARG A 414 2.24 7.53 -20.44
C ARG A 414 2.33 6.01 -20.47
N GLU A 415 1.32 5.38 -21.07
CA GLU A 415 1.26 3.94 -21.21
C GLU A 415 1.79 3.50 -22.59
N GLY A 416 2.74 2.58 -22.58
CA GLY A 416 3.30 1.96 -23.77
C GLY A 416 4.78 1.62 -23.63
N PRO A 417 5.32 0.81 -24.55
CA PRO A 417 6.76 0.61 -24.64
C PRO A 417 7.46 1.91 -25.10
N ALA A 418 8.65 2.14 -24.57
CA ALA A 418 9.54 3.21 -25.02
C ALA A 418 10.90 2.66 -25.41
N ARG A 419 11.56 3.33 -26.35
CA ARG A 419 12.96 3.10 -26.70
C ARG A 419 13.71 4.41 -26.77
N LEU A 420 15.02 4.34 -26.57
CA LEU A 420 15.91 5.48 -26.72
C LEU A 420 15.94 5.95 -28.18
N VAL A 421 15.99 7.27 -28.35
CA VAL A 421 16.30 7.97 -29.61
C VAL A 421 17.19 9.18 -29.31
N ASP A 422 17.78 9.79 -30.33
CA ASP A 422 18.58 11.00 -30.11
C ASP A 422 17.73 12.13 -29.50
N GLY A 423 18.20 12.65 -28.36
CA GLY A 423 17.54 13.75 -27.64
C GLY A 423 16.28 13.36 -26.85
N GLY A 424 15.98 12.07 -26.68
CA GLY A 424 14.82 11.65 -25.90
C GLY A 424 14.44 10.18 -26.05
N VAL A 425 13.14 9.92 -26.07
CA VAL A 425 12.57 8.57 -26.27
C VAL A 425 11.51 8.57 -27.36
N GLU A 426 11.24 7.41 -27.93
CA GLU A 426 10.14 7.19 -28.86
C GLU A 426 9.12 6.21 -28.26
N MET A 427 7.84 6.56 -28.36
CA MET A 427 6.71 5.70 -27.98
C MET A 427 5.69 5.71 -29.11
N ASN A 428 5.27 4.53 -29.60
CA ASN A 428 4.23 4.41 -30.63
C ASN A 428 4.47 5.34 -31.85
N GLY A 429 5.73 5.46 -32.29
CA GLY A 429 6.15 6.34 -33.40
C GLY A 429 6.17 7.84 -33.08
N THR A 430 5.90 8.23 -31.83
CA THR A 430 5.96 9.62 -31.36
C THR A 430 7.24 9.86 -30.57
N ARG A 431 8.03 10.86 -30.98
CA ARG A 431 9.22 11.28 -30.23
C ARG A 431 8.84 12.17 -29.05
N ILE A 432 9.48 11.94 -27.93
CA ILE A 432 9.34 12.66 -26.67
C ILE A 432 10.72 13.18 -26.29
N PRO A 433 11.00 14.49 -26.49
CA PRO A 433 12.27 15.08 -26.11
C PRO A 433 12.48 15.05 -24.59
N ALA A 434 13.71 14.79 -24.16
CA ALA A 434 14.08 14.66 -22.75
C ALA A 434 15.44 15.31 -22.46
N GLY A 435 15.54 16.09 -21.39
CA GLY A 435 16.81 16.59 -20.89
C GLY A 435 17.70 15.47 -20.33
N LYS A 436 17.10 14.56 -19.56
CA LYS A 436 17.72 13.37 -18.96
C LYS A 436 16.80 12.16 -19.06
N ILE A 437 17.36 10.96 -18.96
CA ILE A 437 16.60 9.70 -19.01
C ILE A 437 17.03 8.79 -17.86
N ILE A 438 16.06 8.18 -17.15
CA ILE A 438 16.28 7.08 -16.20
C ILE A 438 15.59 5.83 -16.72
N ILE A 439 16.34 4.74 -16.83
CA ILE A 439 15.84 3.42 -17.21
C ILE A 439 15.61 2.59 -15.94
N ALA A 440 14.36 2.19 -15.71
CA ALA A 440 13.87 1.49 -14.53
C ALA A 440 12.91 0.35 -14.91
N THR A 441 13.21 -0.37 -16.00
CA THR A 441 12.35 -1.39 -16.63
C THR A 441 12.28 -2.73 -15.87
N GLY A 442 13.03 -2.86 -14.78
CA GLY A 442 13.00 -4.03 -13.91
C GLY A 442 13.55 -5.29 -14.58
N ALA A 443 13.05 -6.45 -14.14
CA ALA A 443 13.45 -7.77 -14.63
C ALA A 443 12.26 -8.73 -14.68
N ARG A 444 12.43 -9.85 -15.38
CA ARG A 444 11.45 -10.95 -15.52
C ARG A 444 12.05 -12.29 -15.07
N PRO A 445 11.23 -13.33 -14.78
CA PRO A 445 11.76 -14.66 -14.45
C PRO A 445 12.71 -15.19 -15.53
N ALA A 446 13.87 -15.71 -15.13
CA ALA A 446 14.81 -16.34 -16.06
C ALA A 446 14.42 -17.80 -16.31
N ILE A 447 14.41 -18.21 -17.57
CA ILE A 447 14.19 -19.61 -17.97
C ILE A 447 15.56 -20.30 -18.08
N PRO A 448 15.83 -21.37 -17.32
CA PRO A 448 17.12 -22.04 -17.37
C PRO A 448 17.26 -22.83 -18.67
N VAL A 449 18.49 -22.91 -19.19
CA VAL A 449 18.81 -23.74 -20.34
C VAL A 449 18.87 -25.21 -19.88
N ILE A 450 17.74 -25.91 -19.97
CA ILE A 450 17.62 -27.35 -19.70
C ILE A 450 17.05 -28.00 -20.97
N PRO A 451 17.71 -29.01 -21.56
CA PRO A 451 17.18 -29.71 -22.72
C PRO A 451 15.75 -30.19 -22.49
N GLY A 452 14.85 -29.81 -23.40
CA GLY A 452 13.41 -30.15 -23.36
C GLY A 452 12.50 -29.15 -22.63
N ILE A 453 13.05 -28.11 -21.97
CA ILE A 453 12.25 -27.14 -21.19
C ILE A 453 11.15 -26.44 -22.01
N GLU A 454 11.43 -26.14 -23.29
CA GLU A 454 10.49 -25.48 -24.21
C GLU A 454 9.22 -26.31 -24.48
N THR A 455 9.27 -27.62 -24.23
CA THR A 455 8.15 -28.54 -24.48
C THR A 455 7.29 -28.79 -23.25
N VAL A 456 7.69 -28.27 -22.08
CA VAL A 456 7.08 -28.59 -20.78
C VAL A 456 6.31 -27.37 -20.27
N PRO A 457 5.03 -27.51 -19.86
CA PRO A 457 4.34 -26.43 -19.16
C PRO A 457 5.01 -26.20 -17.82
N TYR A 458 5.37 -24.96 -17.52
CA TYR A 458 6.01 -24.59 -16.27
C TYR A 458 5.35 -23.37 -15.63
N LEU A 459 5.49 -23.29 -14.32
CA LEU A 459 5.19 -22.11 -13.55
C LEU A 459 6.43 -21.22 -13.44
N THR A 460 6.20 -19.93 -13.37
CA THR A 460 7.16 -18.95 -12.85
C THR A 460 6.70 -18.48 -11.48
N SER A 461 7.48 -17.65 -10.80
CA SER A 461 7.02 -17.02 -9.55
C SER A 461 5.70 -16.27 -9.72
N THR A 462 5.46 -15.68 -10.90
CA THR A 462 4.19 -14.98 -11.20
C THR A 462 3.02 -15.95 -11.25
N THR A 463 3.08 -16.94 -12.14
CA THR A 463 1.95 -17.86 -12.37
C THR A 463 1.72 -18.81 -11.19
N ALA A 464 2.76 -19.10 -10.40
CA ALA A 464 2.60 -19.87 -9.16
C ALA A 464 1.75 -19.15 -8.11
N LEU A 465 1.86 -17.81 -8.01
CA LEU A 465 1.08 -17.00 -7.08
C LEU A 465 -0.38 -16.76 -7.55
N GLU A 466 -0.72 -17.22 -8.76
CA GLU A 466 -2.05 -17.13 -9.38
C GLU A 466 -2.80 -18.47 -9.36
N LEU A 467 -2.14 -19.57 -8.97
CA LEU A 467 -2.76 -20.89 -8.93
C LEU A 467 -3.98 -20.89 -8.01
N GLU A 468 -5.16 -21.11 -8.57
CA GLU A 468 -6.39 -21.29 -7.80
C GLU A 468 -6.60 -22.71 -7.29
N GLU A 469 -5.86 -23.67 -7.85
CA GLU A 469 -5.89 -25.09 -7.49
C GLU A 469 -4.47 -25.57 -7.20
N LEU A 470 -4.30 -26.27 -6.08
CA LEU A 470 -3.01 -26.77 -5.64
C LEU A 470 -2.67 -28.09 -6.37
N PRO A 471 -1.47 -28.22 -6.96
CA PRO A 471 -1.05 -29.49 -7.54
C PRO A 471 -0.76 -30.52 -6.43
N ARG A 472 -0.86 -31.82 -6.73
CA ARG A 472 -0.50 -32.86 -5.76
C ARG A 472 0.99 -32.89 -5.44
N SER A 473 1.82 -32.48 -6.41
CA SER A 473 3.27 -32.36 -6.23
C SER A 473 3.86 -31.26 -7.08
N LEU A 474 4.90 -30.60 -6.55
CA LEU A 474 5.58 -29.47 -7.18
C LEU A 474 7.09 -29.69 -7.17
N LEU A 475 7.71 -29.67 -8.34
CA LEU A 475 9.16 -29.62 -8.51
C LEU A 475 9.61 -28.16 -8.61
N VAL A 476 10.38 -27.66 -7.66
CA VAL A 476 10.94 -26.31 -7.67
C VAL A 476 12.38 -26.37 -8.17
N ILE A 477 12.68 -25.69 -9.27
CA ILE A 477 14.03 -25.60 -9.85
C ILE A 477 14.63 -24.24 -9.52
N GLY A 478 15.62 -24.24 -8.63
CA GLY A 478 16.33 -23.05 -8.17
C GLY A 478 16.33 -22.92 -6.64
N GLY A 479 17.50 -22.99 -6.03
CA GLY A 479 17.69 -22.93 -4.56
C GLY A 479 17.90 -21.53 -4.00
N GLY A 480 17.57 -20.48 -4.75
CA GLY A 480 17.66 -19.08 -4.29
C GLY A 480 16.49 -18.70 -3.39
N TYR A 481 16.43 -17.43 -2.98
CA TYR A 481 15.43 -16.91 -2.02
C TYR A 481 13.98 -17.17 -2.48
N ILE A 482 13.65 -16.95 -3.75
CA ILE A 482 12.30 -17.20 -4.30
C ILE A 482 11.95 -18.69 -4.17
N GLY A 483 12.90 -19.57 -4.49
CA GLY A 483 12.69 -21.01 -4.42
C GLY A 483 12.51 -21.50 -2.99
N ALA A 484 13.28 -20.97 -2.04
CA ALA A 484 13.12 -21.29 -0.62
C ALA A 484 11.74 -20.87 -0.09
N GLU A 485 11.35 -19.61 -0.33
CA GLU A 485 10.05 -19.07 0.10
C GLU A 485 8.87 -19.86 -0.47
N LEU A 486 8.84 -20.06 -1.79
CA LEU A 486 7.70 -20.71 -2.45
C LEU A 486 7.67 -22.21 -2.17
N ALA A 487 8.83 -22.88 -2.04
CA ALA A 487 8.86 -24.30 -1.67
C ALA A 487 8.21 -24.54 -0.30
N GLN A 488 8.56 -23.74 0.71
CA GLN A 488 7.99 -23.90 2.05
C GLN A 488 6.51 -23.51 2.09
N MET A 489 6.13 -22.42 1.41
CA MET A 489 4.73 -22.00 1.31
C MET A 489 3.84 -23.13 0.75
N PHE A 490 4.20 -23.70 -0.41
CA PHE A 490 3.41 -24.78 -1.03
C PHE A 490 3.43 -26.07 -0.19
N ALA A 491 4.55 -26.39 0.46
CA ALA A 491 4.62 -27.56 1.34
C ALA A 491 3.65 -27.43 2.54
N ARG A 492 3.59 -26.24 3.14
CA ARG A 492 2.68 -25.94 4.26
C ARG A 492 1.21 -25.99 3.88
N THR A 493 0.87 -25.73 2.60
CA THR A 493 -0.49 -25.92 2.06
C THR A 493 -0.81 -27.37 1.69
N GLY A 494 0.09 -28.32 1.94
CA GLY A 494 -0.13 -29.75 1.71
C GLY A 494 0.39 -30.29 0.37
N VAL A 495 1.07 -29.47 -0.44
CA VAL A 495 1.68 -29.92 -1.70
C VAL A 495 2.94 -30.72 -1.42
N LYS A 496 3.15 -31.87 -2.10
CA LYS A 496 4.42 -32.59 -2.02
C LYS A 496 5.50 -31.85 -2.82
N VAL A 497 6.44 -31.20 -2.12
CA VAL A 497 7.47 -30.36 -2.76
C VAL A 497 8.82 -31.08 -2.87
N THR A 498 9.46 -30.98 -4.04
CA THR A 498 10.88 -31.31 -4.24
C THR A 498 11.63 -30.08 -4.74
N LEU A 499 12.66 -29.64 -4.01
CA LEU A 499 13.49 -28.49 -4.34
C LEU A 499 14.83 -28.94 -4.93
N ALA A 500 15.05 -28.66 -6.21
CA ALA A 500 16.23 -29.05 -6.97
C ALA A 500 17.24 -27.88 -7.08
N CYS A 501 18.37 -28.01 -6.40
CA CYS A 501 19.42 -27.00 -6.28
C CYS A 501 20.71 -27.43 -6.99
N ARG A 502 21.24 -26.60 -7.91
CA ARG A 502 22.52 -26.90 -8.57
C ARG A 502 23.68 -27.10 -7.58
N SER A 503 23.80 -26.21 -6.59
CA SER A 503 24.82 -26.28 -5.54
C SER A 503 24.20 -26.64 -4.20
N ARG A 504 23.60 -25.67 -3.50
CA ARG A 504 22.93 -25.82 -2.20
C ARG A 504 21.75 -24.85 -2.09
N LEU A 505 20.95 -25.00 -1.04
CA LEU A 505 19.93 -24.03 -0.65
C LEU A 505 20.59 -22.72 -0.18
N LEU A 506 20.07 -21.58 -0.64
CA LEU A 506 20.58 -20.23 -0.35
C LEU A 506 22.11 -20.13 -0.53
N PRO A 507 22.62 -20.33 -1.76
CA PRO A 507 24.06 -20.42 -2.00
C PRO A 507 24.83 -19.13 -1.65
N GLU A 508 24.16 -17.98 -1.68
CA GLU A 508 24.73 -16.66 -1.35
C GLU A 508 24.81 -16.39 0.16
N SER A 509 24.09 -17.16 0.99
CA SER A 509 24.13 -17.06 2.45
C SER A 509 25.30 -17.83 3.06
N GLU A 510 25.55 -17.61 4.35
CA GLU A 510 26.50 -18.40 5.14
C GLU A 510 26.20 -19.92 5.00
N PRO A 511 27.22 -20.77 4.78
CA PRO A 511 27.06 -22.22 4.61
C PRO A 511 26.21 -22.92 5.67
N GLU A 512 26.42 -22.57 6.93
CA GLU A 512 25.71 -23.09 8.10
C GLU A 512 24.22 -22.75 8.09
N ILE A 513 23.83 -21.59 7.54
CA ILE A 513 22.43 -21.20 7.36
C ILE A 513 21.76 -22.09 6.32
N GLY A 514 22.39 -22.26 5.16
CA GLY A 514 21.85 -23.11 4.10
C GLY A 514 21.73 -24.57 4.54
N ALA A 515 22.69 -25.07 5.32
CA ALA A 515 22.66 -26.42 5.87
C ALA A 515 21.55 -26.61 6.92
N ALA A 516 21.44 -25.69 7.90
CA ALA A 516 20.42 -25.76 8.93
C ALA A 516 19.01 -25.66 8.34
N LEU A 517 18.77 -24.70 7.44
CA LEU A 517 17.48 -24.54 6.78
C LEU A 517 17.11 -25.76 5.92
N THR A 518 18.09 -26.41 5.28
CA THR A 518 17.84 -27.67 4.56
C THR A 518 17.31 -28.75 5.49
N GLY A 519 17.87 -28.88 6.70
CA GLY A 519 17.36 -29.81 7.72
C GLY A 519 15.92 -29.49 8.12
N TYR A 520 15.61 -28.22 8.42
CA TYR A 520 14.26 -27.80 8.79
C TYR A 520 13.24 -28.01 7.67
N PHE A 521 13.64 -27.81 6.42
CA PHE A 521 12.79 -28.13 5.26
C PHE A 521 12.49 -29.62 5.17
N GLN A 522 13.48 -30.48 5.43
CA GLN A 522 13.30 -31.93 5.43
C GLN A 522 12.39 -32.40 6.58
N ASP A 523 12.51 -31.79 7.76
CA ASP A 523 11.62 -32.04 8.91
C ASP A 523 10.15 -31.68 8.59
N GLU A 524 9.95 -30.67 7.73
CA GLU A 524 8.62 -30.29 7.20
C GLU A 524 8.19 -31.11 5.96
N GLY A 525 8.96 -32.12 5.56
CA GLY A 525 8.62 -33.03 4.45
C GLY A 525 9.00 -32.53 3.05
N ILE A 526 9.80 -31.45 2.95
CA ILE A 526 10.30 -30.93 1.68
C ILE A 526 11.54 -31.74 1.26
N SER A 527 11.50 -32.34 0.07
CA SER A 527 12.66 -33.06 -0.47
C SER A 527 13.66 -32.08 -1.09
N VAL A 528 14.80 -31.85 -0.44
CA VAL A 528 15.87 -30.98 -0.98
C VAL A 528 16.92 -31.83 -1.70
N VAL A 529 17.06 -31.65 -3.01
CA VAL A 529 18.04 -32.33 -3.87
C VAL A 529 19.08 -31.31 -4.33
N ALA A 530 20.26 -31.35 -3.71
CA ALA A 530 21.34 -30.42 -3.94
C ALA A 530 22.54 -31.07 -4.65
N GLY A 531 23.48 -30.26 -5.15
CA GLY A 531 24.71 -30.73 -5.80
C GLY A 531 24.47 -31.44 -7.13
N ILE A 532 23.52 -30.95 -7.93
CA ILE A 532 23.09 -31.61 -9.17
C ILE A 532 23.44 -30.86 -10.44
N ALA A 533 23.60 -31.60 -11.54
CA ALA A 533 23.61 -31.06 -12.89
C ALA A 533 22.32 -31.47 -13.63
N TYR A 534 21.61 -30.50 -14.21
CA TYR A 534 20.41 -30.77 -15.00
C TYR A 534 20.78 -31.46 -16.32
N ARG A 535 20.11 -32.56 -16.67
CA ARG A 535 20.34 -33.30 -17.92
C ARG A 535 19.26 -33.04 -18.95
N ALA A 536 18.01 -33.28 -18.57
CA ALA A 536 16.86 -33.10 -19.44
C ALA A 536 15.58 -32.96 -18.61
N ILE A 537 14.58 -32.29 -19.16
CA ILE A 537 13.23 -32.23 -18.62
C ILE A 537 12.23 -32.59 -19.73
N ARG A 538 11.19 -33.36 -19.38
CA ARG A 538 10.18 -33.81 -20.34
C ARG A 538 8.81 -33.94 -19.69
N LYS A 539 7.77 -33.94 -20.51
CA LYS A 539 6.44 -34.42 -20.08
C LYS A 539 6.51 -35.91 -19.75
N ALA A 540 5.74 -36.32 -18.76
CA ALA A 540 5.53 -37.70 -18.37
C ALA A 540 4.02 -37.96 -18.23
N ASP A 541 3.61 -39.23 -18.15
CA ASP A 541 2.19 -39.64 -18.15
C ASP A 541 1.36 -38.97 -17.04
N GLN A 542 1.98 -38.61 -15.92
CA GLN A 542 1.35 -37.97 -14.75
C GLN A 542 2.02 -36.63 -14.37
N GLY A 543 2.56 -35.89 -15.35
CA GLY A 543 3.14 -34.56 -15.15
C GLY A 543 4.48 -34.37 -15.85
N ILE A 544 5.53 -34.15 -15.08
CA ILE A 544 6.85 -33.72 -15.54
C ILE A 544 7.93 -34.60 -14.91
N ALA A 545 8.95 -34.93 -15.70
CA ALA A 545 10.13 -35.65 -15.26
C ALA A 545 11.39 -34.83 -15.51
N LEU A 546 12.17 -34.56 -14.47
CA LEU A 546 13.49 -33.94 -14.54
C LEU A 546 14.55 -34.99 -14.28
N THR A 547 15.41 -35.24 -15.27
CA THR A 547 16.60 -36.06 -15.11
C THR A 547 17.78 -35.18 -14.69
N VAL A 548 18.45 -35.57 -13.62
CA VAL A 548 19.59 -34.87 -13.02
C VAL A 548 20.74 -35.85 -12.82
N ALA A 549 21.98 -35.38 -12.97
CA ALA A 549 23.16 -36.11 -12.56
C ALA A 549 23.57 -35.68 -11.15
N ARG A 550 23.82 -36.66 -10.28
CA ARG A 550 24.34 -36.48 -8.93
C ARG A 550 25.35 -37.59 -8.65
N ASP A 551 26.54 -37.24 -8.19
CA ASP A 551 27.60 -38.21 -7.86
C ASP A 551 27.90 -39.21 -9.00
N GLY A 552 27.86 -38.72 -10.24
CA GLY A 552 28.09 -39.53 -11.44
C GLY A 552 26.94 -40.44 -11.86
N ARG A 553 25.78 -40.38 -11.18
CA ARG A 553 24.58 -41.18 -11.51
C ARG A 553 23.42 -40.30 -11.91
N ASP A 554 22.69 -40.74 -12.93
CA ASP A 554 21.44 -40.09 -13.34
C ASP A 554 20.28 -40.55 -12.46
N THR A 555 19.53 -39.59 -11.93
CA THR A 555 18.31 -39.80 -11.16
C THR A 555 17.18 -39.00 -11.82
N THR A 556 15.97 -39.55 -11.84
CA THR A 556 14.79 -38.84 -12.38
C THR A 556 13.85 -38.47 -11.25
N ILE A 557 13.45 -37.20 -11.21
CA ILE A 557 12.51 -36.63 -10.26
C ILE A 557 11.20 -36.38 -10.98
N HIS A 558 10.09 -36.86 -10.43
CA HIS A 558 8.74 -36.69 -10.98
C HIS A 558 7.92 -35.74 -10.13
N ALA A 559 7.15 -34.88 -10.78
CA ALA A 559 6.14 -34.03 -10.15
C ALA A 559 5.00 -33.71 -11.12
N GLU A 560 3.86 -33.29 -10.59
CA GLU A 560 2.71 -32.89 -11.39
C GLU A 560 2.97 -31.57 -12.14
N GLN A 561 3.53 -30.58 -11.44
CA GLN A 561 3.93 -29.30 -12.01
C GLN A 561 5.39 -28.96 -11.65
N VAL A 562 5.97 -28.03 -12.40
CA VAL A 562 7.33 -27.52 -12.19
C VAL A 562 7.29 -26.00 -12.04
N LEU A 563 8.04 -25.47 -11.07
CA LEU A 563 8.24 -24.05 -10.83
C LEU A 563 9.68 -23.67 -11.12
N LEU A 564 9.88 -22.71 -12.03
CA LEU A 564 11.19 -22.18 -12.41
C LEU A 564 11.48 -20.88 -11.67
N VAL A 565 12.52 -20.91 -10.84
CA VAL A 565 12.95 -19.80 -9.96
C VAL A 565 14.47 -19.69 -9.95
N THR A 566 15.09 -19.89 -11.12
CA THR A 566 16.55 -19.95 -11.30
C THR A 566 17.25 -18.59 -11.40
N GLY A 567 16.51 -17.50 -11.28
CA GLY A 567 17.03 -16.13 -11.39
C GLY A 567 16.05 -15.20 -12.10
N ARG A 568 16.50 -13.97 -12.36
CA ARG A 568 15.72 -12.94 -13.06
C ARG A 568 16.59 -12.30 -14.15
N THR A 569 16.01 -12.09 -15.32
CA THR A 569 16.66 -11.45 -16.47
C THR A 569 16.23 -9.99 -16.55
N PRO A 570 17.18 -9.02 -16.56
CA PRO A 570 16.89 -7.61 -16.79
C PRO A 570 16.08 -7.36 -18.08
N ASN A 571 15.12 -6.43 -18.03
CA ASN A 571 14.29 -6.09 -19.19
C ASN A 571 14.97 -4.99 -20.02
N ILE A 572 15.82 -5.38 -20.95
CA ILE A 572 16.63 -4.46 -21.78
C ILE A 572 16.30 -4.54 -23.28
N GLU A 573 15.56 -5.56 -23.70
CA GLU A 573 15.22 -5.80 -25.10
C GLU A 573 14.33 -4.69 -25.66
N GLY A 574 14.62 -4.26 -26.90
CA GLY A 574 13.85 -3.24 -27.59
C GLY A 574 14.06 -1.80 -27.11
N LEU A 575 14.91 -1.56 -26.10
CA LEU A 575 15.18 -0.21 -25.57
C LEU A 575 16.12 0.64 -26.43
N GLY A 576 16.78 0.07 -27.43
CA GLY A 576 17.75 0.81 -28.27
C GLY A 576 19.10 1.07 -27.57
N LEU A 577 19.50 0.23 -26.61
CA LEU A 577 20.70 0.48 -25.80
C LEU A 577 21.99 0.51 -26.62
N ALA A 578 22.16 -0.46 -27.53
CA ALA A 578 23.37 -0.62 -28.32
C ALA A 578 23.54 0.55 -29.30
N GLU A 579 22.46 0.96 -29.95
CA GLU A 579 22.39 2.07 -30.89
C GLU A 579 22.79 3.41 -30.24
N HIS A 580 22.55 3.55 -28.93
CA HIS A 580 22.86 4.76 -28.17
C HIS A 580 24.10 4.64 -27.26
N GLY A 581 24.88 3.56 -27.39
CA GLY A 581 26.14 3.37 -26.69
C GLY A 581 26.00 3.13 -25.18
N VAL A 582 24.88 2.54 -24.74
CA VAL A 582 24.66 2.11 -23.35
C VAL A 582 25.22 0.69 -23.18
N ALA A 583 26.22 0.53 -22.32
CA ALA A 583 26.90 -0.73 -22.08
C ALA A 583 26.04 -1.70 -21.25
N VAL A 584 26.12 -2.98 -21.60
CA VAL A 584 25.44 -4.09 -20.92
C VAL A 584 26.48 -5.06 -20.39
N ALA A 585 26.34 -5.47 -19.14
CA ALA A 585 27.21 -6.43 -18.47
C ALA A 585 26.93 -7.87 -18.91
N ALA A 586 27.85 -8.79 -18.60
CA ALA A 586 27.72 -10.21 -18.96
C ALA A 586 26.48 -10.90 -18.34
N ASN A 587 25.95 -10.39 -17.24
CA ASN A 587 24.70 -10.85 -16.62
C ASN A 587 23.44 -10.27 -17.28
N GLY A 588 23.57 -9.47 -18.34
CA GLY A 588 22.47 -8.81 -19.05
C GLY A 588 21.99 -7.49 -18.43
N GLY A 589 22.61 -7.02 -17.34
CA GLY A 589 22.25 -5.76 -16.69
C GLY A 589 22.86 -4.53 -17.37
N ILE A 590 22.21 -3.38 -17.27
CA ILE A 590 22.80 -2.10 -17.68
C ILE A 590 23.95 -1.74 -16.74
N VAL A 591 25.13 -1.47 -17.30
CA VAL A 591 26.29 -1.04 -16.52
C VAL A 591 26.06 0.37 -16.00
N VAL A 592 26.16 0.54 -14.68
CA VAL A 592 26.12 1.84 -14.02
C VAL A 592 27.31 2.05 -13.10
N ASP A 593 27.68 3.31 -12.88
CA ASP A 593 28.67 3.67 -11.85
C ASP A 593 28.05 3.92 -10.47
N ASP A 594 28.87 4.34 -9.50
CA ASP A 594 28.44 4.66 -8.13
C ASP A 594 27.48 5.86 -8.04
N ARG A 595 27.18 6.54 -9.14
CA ARG A 595 26.22 7.65 -9.22
C ARG A 595 24.98 7.29 -10.03
N MET A 596 24.82 6.01 -10.37
CA MET A 596 23.75 5.44 -11.20
C MET A 596 23.79 5.89 -12.67
N ARG A 597 24.94 6.39 -13.15
CA ARG A 597 25.12 6.83 -14.54
C ARG A 597 25.47 5.65 -15.42
N THR A 598 24.86 5.59 -16.61
CA THR A 598 25.27 4.63 -17.63
C THR A 598 26.54 5.09 -18.37
N SER A 599 27.04 4.30 -19.32
CA SER A 599 28.12 4.71 -20.23
C SER A 599 27.74 5.89 -21.15
N LYS A 600 26.45 6.23 -21.25
CA LYS A 600 25.97 7.37 -22.05
C LYS A 600 25.61 8.54 -21.14
N SER A 601 26.27 9.68 -21.36
CA SER A 601 25.97 10.92 -20.63
C SER A 601 24.50 11.32 -20.77
N GLY A 602 23.89 11.69 -19.64
CA GLY A 602 22.47 12.04 -19.56
C GLY A 602 21.51 10.87 -19.42
N ILE A 603 22.00 9.62 -19.46
CA ILE A 603 21.22 8.41 -19.25
C ILE A 603 21.70 7.70 -17.98
N TYR A 604 20.73 7.34 -17.15
CA TYR A 604 20.90 6.66 -15.87
C TYR A 604 20.08 5.36 -15.88
N ALA A 605 20.41 4.44 -14.97
CA ALA A 605 19.59 3.24 -14.76
C ALA A 605 19.53 2.87 -13.28
N ALA A 606 18.41 2.32 -12.84
CA ALA A 606 18.20 1.95 -11.43
C ALA A 606 17.21 0.78 -11.27
N GLY A 607 17.40 0.00 -10.20
CA GLY A 607 16.62 -1.21 -9.89
C GLY A 607 17.07 -2.42 -10.69
N ASP A 608 16.22 -3.46 -10.76
CA ASP A 608 16.60 -4.78 -11.29
C ASP A 608 17.19 -4.78 -12.71
N VAL A 609 16.93 -3.73 -13.51
CA VAL A 609 17.49 -3.58 -14.87
C VAL A 609 19.02 -3.49 -14.88
N THR A 610 19.63 -3.09 -13.75
CA THR A 610 21.08 -3.05 -13.56
C THR A 610 21.68 -4.44 -13.32
N GLY A 611 20.86 -5.43 -12.98
CA GLY A 611 21.29 -6.81 -12.69
C GLY A 611 21.93 -7.01 -11.32
N HIS A 612 21.89 -6.03 -10.42
CA HIS A 612 22.37 -6.14 -9.03
C HIS A 612 21.35 -5.58 -8.03
N ASP A 613 21.54 -5.88 -6.74
CA ASP A 613 20.72 -5.41 -5.60
C ASP A 613 19.20 -5.43 -5.86
N GLN A 614 18.68 -6.58 -6.31
CA GLN A 614 17.29 -6.77 -6.77
C GLN A 614 16.27 -6.79 -5.62
N PHE A 615 16.26 -5.72 -4.82
CA PHE A 615 15.34 -5.48 -3.71
C PHE A 615 14.58 -4.18 -3.95
N VAL A 616 13.29 -4.17 -3.60
CA VAL A 616 12.43 -3.00 -3.87
C VAL A 616 12.94 -1.71 -3.20
N TYR A 617 13.47 -1.81 -1.98
CA TYR A 617 14.03 -0.66 -1.26
C TYR A 617 15.33 -0.15 -1.89
N MET A 618 16.15 -1.03 -2.47
CA MET A 618 17.35 -0.63 -3.21
C MET A 618 17.02 -0.05 -4.58
N ALA A 619 16.03 -0.61 -5.26
CA ALA A 619 15.51 -0.06 -6.50
C ALA A 619 14.99 1.38 -6.31
N ALA A 620 14.23 1.64 -5.25
CA ALA A 620 13.76 2.97 -4.90
C ALA A 620 14.93 3.90 -4.48
N TYR A 621 15.84 3.42 -3.63
CA TYR A 621 17.01 4.18 -3.18
C TYR A 621 17.90 4.62 -4.35
N GLY A 622 18.29 3.69 -5.21
CA GLY A 622 19.10 3.97 -6.41
C GLY A 622 18.39 4.92 -7.37
N ALA A 623 17.08 4.77 -7.58
CA ALA A 623 16.33 5.64 -8.48
C ALA A 623 16.16 7.07 -7.94
N LYS A 624 15.96 7.22 -6.63
CA LYS A 624 15.99 8.53 -5.95
C LYS A 624 17.35 9.22 -6.14
N LEU A 625 18.44 8.47 -5.99
CA LEU A 625 19.80 8.97 -6.19
C LEU A 625 20.03 9.38 -7.65
N ALA A 626 19.62 8.52 -8.60
CA ALA A 626 19.70 8.78 -10.03
C ALA A 626 18.95 10.06 -10.43
N ALA A 627 17.72 10.25 -9.93
CA ALA A 627 16.93 11.47 -10.19
C ALA A 627 17.63 12.73 -9.65
N LYS A 628 18.16 12.68 -8.42
CA LYS A 628 18.92 13.79 -7.84
C LYS A 628 20.20 14.10 -8.62
N ASN A 629 20.93 13.08 -9.03
CA ASN A 629 22.17 13.22 -9.80
C ASN A 629 21.91 13.78 -11.20
N ALA A 630 20.88 13.26 -11.88
CA ALA A 630 20.42 13.74 -13.17
C ALA A 630 20.09 15.24 -13.19
N LEU A 631 19.50 15.75 -12.10
CA LEU A 631 19.09 17.15 -11.98
C LEU A 631 20.14 18.07 -11.33
N ASN A 632 21.02 17.55 -10.47
CA ASN A 632 21.90 18.39 -9.61
C ASN A 632 23.40 18.05 -9.71
N GLY A 633 23.86 17.62 -10.88
CA GLY A 633 25.29 17.54 -11.18
C GLY A 633 26.04 16.40 -10.48
N ASP A 634 25.42 15.23 -10.34
CA ASP A 634 26.12 13.97 -10.04
C ASP A 634 26.93 13.93 -8.72
N SER A 635 26.45 14.57 -7.66
CA SER A 635 27.20 14.65 -6.40
C SER A 635 26.99 13.47 -5.44
N LEU A 636 25.89 12.73 -5.58
CA LEU A 636 25.51 11.69 -4.62
C LEU A 636 26.01 10.31 -5.06
N ARG A 637 26.47 9.51 -4.10
CA ARG A 637 26.95 8.14 -4.33
C ARG A 637 26.00 7.10 -3.75
N TYR A 638 25.80 6.03 -4.51
CA TYR A 638 25.12 4.83 -4.10
C TYR A 638 26.02 4.03 -3.15
N ASP A 639 25.43 3.59 -2.05
CA ASP A 639 26.11 2.83 -1.00
C ASP A 639 25.16 1.72 -0.53
N ASN A 640 25.60 0.48 -0.72
CA ASN A 640 24.89 -0.74 -0.32
C ASN A 640 25.64 -1.51 0.79
N SER A 641 26.65 -0.92 1.42
CA SER A 641 27.47 -1.58 2.45
C SER A 641 26.66 -2.08 3.64
N ALA A 642 25.57 -1.38 3.98
CA ALA A 642 24.64 -1.75 5.05
C ALA A 642 23.26 -2.17 4.51
N MET A 643 23.20 -2.72 3.30
CA MET A 643 21.96 -3.25 2.70
C MET A 643 21.53 -4.54 3.42
N PRO A 644 20.39 -4.55 4.13
CA PRO A 644 19.83 -5.79 4.65
C PRO A 644 19.23 -6.62 3.51
N ALA A 645 19.22 -7.94 3.66
CA ALA A 645 18.54 -8.89 2.80
C ALA A 645 17.76 -9.88 3.66
N ILE A 646 16.53 -10.23 3.25
CA ILE A 646 15.63 -11.11 4.02
C ILE A 646 15.03 -12.16 3.07
N VAL A 647 15.06 -13.41 3.50
CA VAL A 647 14.31 -14.53 2.92
C VAL A 647 13.23 -14.93 3.91
N PHE A 648 11.97 -14.83 3.49
CA PHE A 648 10.81 -15.04 4.35
C PHE A 648 10.44 -16.53 4.47
N THR A 649 11.43 -17.37 4.73
CA THR A 649 11.22 -18.73 5.24
C THR A 649 10.93 -18.71 6.74
N ASP A 650 10.61 -19.86 7.32
CA ASP A 650 10.57 -20.07 8.76
C ASP A 650 11.48 -21.25 9.16
N PRO A 651 12.55 -21.02 9.94
CA PRO A 651 13.01 -19.71 10.44
C PRO A 651 13.40 -18.74 9.31
N GLN A 652 13.27 -17.43 9.56
CA GLN A 652 13.64 -16.39 8.60
C GLN A 652 15.15 -16.30 8.47
N VAL A 653 15.63 -16.14 7.23
CA VAL A 653 17.04 -15.81 6.98
C VAL A 653 17.15 -14.32 6.74
N ALA A 654 17.99 -13.65 7.52
CA ALA A 654 18.26 -12.22 7.36
C ALA A 654 19.76 -11.96 7.41
N SER A 655 20.28 -11.10 6.55
CA SER A 655 21.70 -10.75 6.51
C SER A 655 21.92 -9.28 6.21
N VAL A 656 23.08 -8.77 6.61
CA VAL A 656 23.58 -7.44 6.23
C VAL A 656 25.10 -7.46 6.25
N GLY A 657 25.73 -6.75 5.31
CA GLY A 657 27.17 -6.70 5.18
C GLY A 657 27.77 -7.98 4.58
N LEU A 658 29.02 -8.28 4.94
CA LEU A 658 29.82 -9.33 4.32
C LEU A 658 29.59 -10.70 4.96
N THR A 659 29.57 -11.76 4.14
CA THR A 659 29.81 -13.12 4.63
C THR A 659 31.30 -13.29 4.94
N GLU A 660 31.63 -14.29 5.75
CA GLU A 660 33.01 -14.64 6.06
C GLU A 660 33.81 -14.91 4.79
N ALA A 661 33.25 -15.69 3.88
CA ALA A 661 33.92 -16.06 2.62
C ALA A 661 34.21 -14.82 1.75
N VAL A 662 33.26 -13.90 1.64
CA VAL A 662 33.42 -12.66 0.87
C VAL A 662 34.46 -11.74 1.51
N ALA A 663 34.43 -11.57 2.84
CA ALA A 663 35.40 -10.73 3.53
C ALA A 663 36.83 -11.28 3.40
N ARG A 664 37.01 -12.61 3.54
CA ARG A 664 38.31 -13.26 3.33
C ARG A 664 38.79 -13.15 1.88
N ALA A 665 37.89 -13.35 0.90
CA ALA A 665 38.23 -13.20 -0.51
C ALA A 665 38.65 -11.76 -0.87
N ALA A 666 38.14 -10.77 -0.15
CA ALA A 666 38.56 -9.37 -0.24
C ALA A 666 39.89 -9.07 0.48
N GLY A 667 40.58 -10.09 1.01
CA GLY A 667 41.87 -9.94 1.70
C GLY A 667 41.78 -9.43 3.14
N GLN A 668 40.58 -9.38 3.73
CA GLN A 668 40.38 -8.90 5.10
C GLN A 668 40.72 -10.00 6.11
N ALA A 669 41.46 -9.62 7.16
CA ALA A 669 41.64 -10.49 8.32
C ALA A 669 40.37 -10.43 9.16
N VAL A 670 39.61 -11.53 9.22
CA VAL A 670 38.32 -11.56 9.93
C VAL A 670 38.31 -12.54 11.09
N ARG A 671 37.56 -12.19 12.13
CA ARG A 671 37.09 -13.06 13.20
C ARG A 671 35.59 -13.28 13.02
N THR A 672 35.11 -14.45 13.42
CA THR A 672 33.68 -14.77 13.40
C THR A 672 33.22 -15.28 14.75
N SER A 673 31.94 -15.07 15.00
CA SER A 673 31.20 -15.65 16.12
C SER A 673 29.97 -16.32 15.53
N THR A 674 29.65 -17.52 16.03
CA THR A 674 28.39 -18.21 15.72
C THR A 674 27.79 -18.75 17.00
N ILE A 675 26.53 -18.43 17.29
CA ILE A 675 25.76 -19.00 18.40
C ILE A 675 24.48 -19.66 17.87
N GLY A 676 24.05 -20.73 18.53
CA GLY A 676 22.75 -21.35 18.27
C GLY A 676 21.63 -20.62 19.01
N LEU A 677 20.39 -20.75 18.52
CA LEU A 677 19.23 -20.21 19.23
C LEU A 677 18.90 -20.98 20.53
N ASP A 678 19.51 -22.13 20.78
CA ASP A 678 19.50 -22.81 22.07
C ASP A 678 20.19 -22.01 23.19
N GLN A 679 20.96 -20.99 22.84
CA GLN A 679 21.59 -20.05 23.78
C GLN A 679 20.79 -18.75 23.92
N VAL A 680 19.69 -18.57 23.17
CA VAL A 680 18.91 -17.33 23.14
C VAL A 680 17.66 -17.49 24.02
N PRO A 681 17.53 -16.71 25.12
CA PRO A 681 16.42 -16.84 26.06
C PRO A 681 15.03 -16.78 25.41
N ARG A 682 14.85 -15.89 24.41
CA ARG A 682 13.58 -15.78 23.68
C ARG A 682 13.20 -17.08 22.97
N ALA A 683 14.16 -17.72 22.30
CA ALA A 683 13.95 -18.96 21.56
C ALA A 683 13.68 -20.14 22.51
N LEU A 684 14.39 -20.20 23.64
CA LEU A 684 14.12 -21.16 24.72
C LEU A 684 12.70 -21.02 25.27
N ALA A 685 12.27 -19.79 25.58
CA ALA A 685 10.91 -19.51 26.04
C ALA A 685 9.85 -19.87 24.98
N ALA A 686 10.18 -19.67 23.71
CA ALA A 686 9.34 -20.05 22.59
C ALA A 686 9.29 -21.56 22.34
N ARG A 687 10.16 -22.38 22.96
CA ARG A 687 10.33 -23.82 22.66
C ARG A 687 10.67 -24.06 21.18
N ASP A 688 11.38 -23.12 20.57
CA ASP A 688 11.81 -23.19 19.18
C ASP A 688 13.22 -22.64 19.05
N THR A 689 14.18 -23.55 19.11
CA THR A 689 15.61 -23.26 19.06
C THR A 689 16.18 -23.53 17.66
N ARG A 690 15.32 -23.59 16.63
CA ARG A 690 15.76 -23.74 15.24
C ARG A 690 16.43 -22.44 14.78
N GLY A 691 17.73 -22.48 14.53
CA GLY A 691 18.46 -21.35 13.97
C GLY A 691 19.82 -21.08 14.57
N LEU A 692 20.45 -20.03 14.06
CA LEU A 692 21.76 -19.55 14.49
C LEU A 692 21.91 -18.06 14.17
N ILE A 693 22.84 -17.42 14.88
CA ILE A 693 23.30 -16.06 14.59
C ILE A 693 24.81 -16.12 14.33
N LYS A 694 25.26 -15.49 13.25
CA LYS A 694 26.67 -15.32 12.94
C LYS A 694 27.02 -13.86 12.75
N LEU A 695 28.10 -13.45 13.40
CA LEU A 695 28.72 -12.14 13.20
C LEU A 695 30.10 -12.30 12.56
N VAL A 696 30.41 -11.39 11.64
CA VAL A 696 31.71 -11.28 10.97
C VAL A 696 32.30 -9.92 11.34
N ALA A 697 33.52 -9.91 11.89
CA ALA A 697 34.19 -8.71 12.35
C ALA A 697 35.62 -8.63 11.83
N ASP A 698 36.10 -7.41 11.63
CA ASP A 698 37.50 -7.15 11.32
C ASP A 698 38.39 -7.53 12.52
N ALA A 699 39.45 -8.29 12.27
CA ALA A 699 40.27 -8.87 13.33
C ALA A 699 41.10 -7.82 14.09
N GLY A 700 41.48 -6.72 13.44
CA GLY A 700 42.31 -5.67 14.03
C GLY A 700 41.50 -4.62 14.77
N SER A 701 40.53 -4.02 14.07
CA SER A 701 39.70 -2.93 14.59
C SER A 701 38.47 -3.38 15.36
N GLY A 702 38.06 -4.65 15.24
CA GLY A 702 36.83 -5.15 15.86
C GLY A 702 35.54 -4.65 15.20
N ARG A 703 35.63 -3.87 14.11
CA ARG A 703 34.45 -3.34 13.39
C ARG A 703 33.57 -4.48 12.89
N LEU A 704 32.26 -4.34 13.09
CA LEU A 704 31.29 -5.27 12.55
C LEU A 704 31.23 -5.12 11.02
N LEU A 705 31.53 -6.21 10.31
CA LEU A 705 31.56 -6.27 8.85
C LEU A 705 30.32 -6.94 8.27
N GLY A 706 29.69 -7.84 9.03
CA GLY A 706 28.48 -8.52 8.61
C GLY A 706 27.77 -9.22 9.77
N ALA A 707 26.45 -9.36 9.62
CA ALA A 707 25.61 -10.13 10.53
C ALA A 707 24.65 -10.99 9.71
N HIS A 708 24.46 -12.23 10.16
CA HIS A 708 23.66 -13.25 9.49
C HIS A 708 22.81 -13.96 10.54
N ILE A 709 21.50 -13.98 10.33
CA ILE A 709 20.48 -14.46 11.26
C ILE A 709 19.67 -15.53 10.55
N LEU A 710 19.54 -16.69 11.19
CA LEU A 710 18.51 -17.68 10.89
C LEU A 710 17.67 -17.81 12.17
N ALA A 711 16.50 -17.20 12.23
CA ALA A 711 15.67 -17.20 13.43
C ALA A 711 14.19 -16.88 13.14
N PRO A 712 13.24 -17.39 13.95
CA PRO A 712 11.90 -16.82 14.01
C PRO A 712 12.00 -15.33 14.39
N GLU A 713 11.28 -14.46 13.66
CA GLU A 713 11.34 -12.99 13.88
C GLU A 713 12.74 -12.38 13.61
N GLY A 714 13.62 -13.10 12.88
CA GLY A 714 14.96 -12.63 12.53
C GLY A 714 14.98 -11.46 11.55
N ALA A 715 13.92 -11.30 10.74
CA ALA A 715 13.78 -10.23 9.74
C ALA A 715 13.79 -8.83 10.35
N ASP A 716 13.23 -8.63 11.54
CA ASP A 716 13.23 -7.33 12.20
C ASP A 716 14.55 -7.07 12.93
N SER A 717 15.13 -8.14 13.50
CA SER A 717 16.36 -8.06 14.30
C SER A 717 17.58 -7.59 13.48
N ILE A 718 17.65 -7.95 12.19
CA ILE A 718 18.78 -7.58 11.32
C ILE A 718 18.95 -6.07 11.15
N GLN A 719 17.88 -5.29 11.30
CA GLN A 719 17.92 -3.85 11.11
C GLN A 719 18.84 -3.17 12.14
N THR A 720 18.96 -3.74 13.34
CA THR A 720 19.92 -3.26 14.36
C THR A 720 21.36 -3.43 13.88
N ALA A 721 21.68 -4.58 13.28
CA ALA A 721 23.00 -4.81 12.70
C ALA A 721 23.27 -3.91 11.49
N ALA A 722 22.27 -3.63 10.66
CA ALA A 722 22.41 -2.70 9.55
C ALA A 722 22.78 -1.29 10.02
N LEU A 723 22.16 -0.80 11.10
CA LEU A 723 22.52 0.47 11.72
C LEU A 723 23.92 0.43 12.33
N ALA A 724 24.29 -0.66 13.01
CA ALA A 724 25.62 -0.81 13.61
C ALA A 724 26.74 -0.78 12.55
N ILE A 725 26.58 -1.51 11.44
CA ILE A 725 27.52 -1.50 10.32
C ILE A 725 27.60 -0.11 9.69
N ARG A 726 26.46 0.54 9.44
CA ARG A 726 26.42 1.88 8.86
C ARG A 726 27.14 2.92 9.72
N GLN A 727 27.06 2.79 11.05
CA GLN A 727 27.77 3.68 11.99
C GLN A 727 29.21 3.22 12.28
N GLY A 728 29.63 2.09 11.72
CA GLY A 728 30.98 1.58 11.90
C GLY A 728 31.29 1.05 13.29
N MET A 729 30.27 0.64 14.03
CA MET A 729 30.40 0.09 15.38
C MET A 729 31.26 -1.17 15.41
N THR A 730 31.94 -1.38 16.53
CA THR A 730 32.66 -2.60 16.85
C THR A 730 31.73 -3.66 17.46
N VAL A 731 32.21 -4.90 17.54
CA VAL A 731 31.51 -5.96 18.29
C VAL A 731 31.44 -5.64 19.78
N ASP A 732 32.43 -4.94 20.33
CA ASP A 732 32.42 -4.52 21.74
C ASP A 732 31.35 -3.44 21.98
N ASP A 733 31.22 -2.45 21.09
CA ASP A 733 30.13 -1.45 21.16
C ASP A 733 28.74 -2.12 21.15
N LEU A 734 28.59 -3.18 20.34
CA LEU A 734 27.34 -3.94 20.25
C LEU A 734 27.09 -4.77 21.53
N ALA A 735 28.14 -5.36 22.11
CA ALA A 735 28.07 -6.12 23.36
C ALA A 735 27.73 -5.24 24.57
N ASP A 736 28.30 -4.03 24.63
CA ASP A 736 28.11 -3.06 25.72
C ASP A 736 26.73 -2.38 25.67
N THR A 737 26.05 -2.44 24.52
CA THR A 737 24.69 -1.91 24.37
C THR A 737 23.70 -2.72 25.22
N ILE A 738 22.72 -2.03 25.81
CA ILE A 738 21.63 -2.65 26.56
C ILE A 738 20.58 -3.16 25.56
N PHE A 739 20.39 -4.49 25.53
CA PHE A 739 19.32 -5.13 24.78
C PHE A 739 18.21 -5.58 25.74
N PRO A 740 16.92 -5.41 25.38
CA PRO A 740 15.84 -5.98 26.16
C PRO A 740 15.95 -7.51 26.21
N TYR A 741 15.92 -8.06 27.43
CA TYR A 741 15.92 -9.50 27.69
C TYR A 741 14.71 -10.18 27.05
N LEU A 742 14.86 -11.44 26.61
CA LEU A 742 13.79 -12.22 25.97
C LEU A 742 13.28 -11.59 24.66
N THR A 743 14.18 -11.00 23.87
CA THR A 743 13.90 -10.58 22.50
C THR A 743 14.80 -11.33 21.52
N THR A 744 14.36 -11.56 20.29
CA THR A 744 15.21 -12.19 19.26
C THR A 744 16.43 -11.32 18.98
N VAL A 745 16.29 -9.99 19.05
CA VAL A 745 17.39 -9.05 18.77
C VAL A 745 18.50 -9.10 19.84
N GLU A 746 18.22 -9.55 21.06
CA GLU A 746 19.23 -9.83 22.11
C GLU A 746 20.32 -10.81 21.62
N SER A 747 19.97 -11.69 20.69
CA SER A 747 20.90 -12.66 20.13
C SER A 747 22.11 -12.01 19.42
N LEU A 748 21.98 -10.77 18.91
CA LEU A 748 23.10 -10.00 18.37
C LEU A 748 24.13 -9.64 19.45
N LYS A 749 23.67 -9.27 20.65
CA LYS A 749 24.53 -9.01 21.80
C LYS A 749 25.23 -10.29 22.27
N LEU A 750 24.49 -11.39 22.39
CA LEU A 750 25.07 -12.67 22.81
C LEU A 750 26.14 -13.16 21.83
N ALA A 751 25.88 -13.02 20.52
CA ALA A 751 26.87 -13.31 19.49
C ALA A 751 28.10 -12.39 19.62
N ALA A 752 27.91 -11.08 19.85
CA ALA A 752 29.00 -10.15 20.07
C ALA A 752 29.88 -10.53 21.29
N LEU A 753 29.26 -10.90 22.42
CA LEU A 753 29.97 -11.37 23.62
C LEU A 753 30.79 -12.65 23.38
N SER A 754 30.29 -13.53 22.51
CA SER A 754 30.95 -14.81 22.22
C SER A 754 32.29 -14.69 21.47
N PHE A 755 32.67 -13.49 21.01
CA PHE A 755 34.02 -13.24 20.49
C PHE A 755 35.11 -13.33 21.56
N GLY A 756 34.78 -13.12 22.84
CA GLY A 756 35.73 -13.11 23.95
C GLY A 756 35.34 -13.96 25.16
N LYS A 757 34.08 -14.37 25.28
CA LYS A 757 33.54 -15.14 26.42
C LYS A 757 32.78 -16.38 25.94
N ASP A 758 32.68 -17.39 26.79
CA ASP A 758 31.79 -18.54 26.57
C ASP A 758 30.38 -18.18 27.02
N VAL A 759 29.42 -18.14 26.09
CA VAL A 759 28.03 -17.73 26.38
C VAL A 759 27.37 -18.62 27.42
N ALA A 760 27.73 -19.91 27.48
CA ALA A 760 27.19 -20.84 28.47
C ALA A 760 27.63 -20.51 29.92
N LYS A 761 28.63 -19.64 30.10
CA LYS A 761 29.14 -19.20 31.40
C LYS A 761 28.67 -17.80 31.79
N LEU A 762 27.83 -17.17 30.98
CA LEU A 762 27.26 -15.85 31.27
C LEU A 762 26.01 -15.99 32.16
N SER A 763 25.89 -15.15 33.18
CA SER A 763 24.62 -15.00 33.91
C SER A 763 23.59 -14.25 33.07
N CYS A 764 22.31 -14.31 33.45
CA CYS A 764 21.24 -13.56 32.77
C CYS A 764 21.65 -12.08 32.58
N CYS A 765 21.55 -11.61 31.32
CA CYS A 765 21.85 -10.24 30.90
C CYS A 765 23.30 -9.76 31.16
N ALA A 766 24.26 -10.66 31.40
CA ALA A 766 25.65 -10.24 31.57
C ALA A 766 26.19 -9.53 30.30
N GLY A 767 26.84 -8.37 30.52
CA GLY A 767 27.68 -7.68 29.54
C GLY A 767 29.15 -8.03 29.75
#